data_AF-A0A529XD46-F1
#
_entry.id   AF-A0A529XD46-F1
#
_cell.length_a   1.000
_cell.length_b   1.000
_cell.length_c   1.000
_cell.angle_alpha   90.00
_cell.angle_beta   90.00
_cell.angle_gamma   90.00
#
_symmetry.space_group_name_H-M   'P 1'
#
loop_
_entity.id
_entity.type
_entity.pdbx_description
1 polymer ?
#
loop_
_entity_poly.entity_id
_entity_poly.type
_entity_poly.pdbx_seq_one_letter_code
_entity_poly.pdbx_strand_id
1 'polypeptide(L)'
;MAKISKASGDGVFAVLPLRDIVVFPHMIVPLFVGREKSIKALEEVMGQEKQILLATQMNAADDDPEPDAIFDIGTLANVLQLLKLPDGTVKVLVEGASRAKIVSFTDRADFHEARATALAEPEEEEVEIEALARSVVTDFENYVKLNKKISPEVVGAASQIDDYSKLADTVASHLAIKIPEKQEMLATLSVKERLEKAMGFMEAEISVLQVEKRIRSRVKRQMEKTQREYYLNEQMKAIQKELGEGEDGRDEAAEIEARIKKTKLSKEAREKAEAELKKLRSMSPMSAESTVVRNYLDWLLSIPWGKNSKVKQDLNYAQDVLDADHFGLDKVKERIVEYLAVQSRQKKLKGPILCLVGPPGVGKTSLGKSIAKATGREFIRMALGGVRDEAEIRGHRRTYIGSMPGKVIQSMKKAKKSNPLFLLDEIDKMGQDFRGDPSSALLEVLDPEQNSTFMDHYLEVEYDLSSVMFVTTANTLNIPAPLMDRMEIIRIAGYTEDEKIEIAKRHLMPKVIRDHALQPNEFSVGEDAIRGIIQTYTREAGVRSLERELMKLGRKAVTEILRTKKKTVKITAENLADYLGVPRFRFGQVEADDQVGVVTGLAWTEVGGELLTIEGVMMPGKGRMTVTGNLRDVMKESISAAASYVRSRAL
;
A
#
# COMPACT_ATOMS: atom_id res chain seq x y z
N MET A 1 -13.96 36.70 57.29
CA MET A 1 -14.15 38.11 56.90
C MET A 1 -13.21 38.44 55.76
N ALA A 2 -13.71 38.40 54.53
CA ALA A 2 -13.39 39.29 53.39
C ALA A 2 -14.19 38.74 52.21
N LYS A 3 -15.04 39.60 51.64
CA LYS A 3 -16.04 39.29 50.61
C LYS A 3 -15.34 38.85 49.32
N ILE A 4 -15.69 37.69 48.78
CA ILE A 4 -15.45 37.40 47.36
C ILE A 4 -16.35 38.37 46.59
N SER A 5 -15.71 39.32 45.92
CA SER A 5 -16.34 40.36 45.13
C SER A 5 -17.15 39.73 44.00
N LYS A 6 -18.40 40.18 43.86
CA LYS A 6 -19.22 40.05 42.64
C LYS A 6 -18.34 40.20 41.39
N ALA A 7 -18.52 39.31 40.43
CA ALA A 7 -17.99 39.45 39.08
C ALA A 7 -18.41 40.81 38.49
N SER A 8 -17.50 41.77 38.52
CA SER A 8 -17.40 42.85 37.56
C SER A 8 -16.76 42.26 36.29
N GLY A 9 -17.23 42.51 35.08
CA GLY A 9 -18.34 43.31 34.62
C GLY A 9 -18.47 43.11 33.12
N ASP A 10 -19.69 43.14 32.60
CA ASP A 10 -19.90 43.44 31.19
C ASP A 10 -19.26 44.80 30.92
N GLY A 11 -18.28 44.82 30.03
CA GLY A 11 -17.48 46.00 29.75
C GLY A 11 -17.16 46.12 28.28
N VAL A 12 -16.78 47.34 27.89
CA VAL A 12 -16.23 47.62 26.57
C VAL A 12 -14.72 47.68 26.72
N PHE A 13 -14.01 46.81 26.02
CA PHE A 13 -12.57 46.66 26.12
C PHE A 13 -11.91 46.84 24.75
N ALA A 14 -10.73 47.44 24.75
CA ALA A 14 -9.87 47.41 23.56
C ALA A 14 -9.42 45.96 23.30
N VAL A 15 -9.45 45.54 22.04
CA VAL A 15 -9.08 44.19 21.60
C VAL A 15 -7.71 44.23 20.96
N LEU A 16 -6.84 43.34 21.42
CA LEU A 16 -5.53 43.09 20.82
C LEU A 16 -5.55 41.73 20.11
N PRO A 17 -5.65 41.71 18.77
CA PRO A 17 -5.57 40.47 17.99
C PRO A 17 -4.16 39.87 18.06
N LEU A 18 -4.07 38.60 18.44
CA LEU A 18 -2.82 37.84 18.60
C LEU A 18 -2.66 36.84 17.46
N ARG A 19 -1.50 36.85 16.77
CA ARG A 19 -1.23 35.99 15.61
C ARG A 19 -0.88 34.54 15.98
N ASP A 20 0.12 34.39 16.84
CA ASP A 20 0.81 33.10 17.03
C ASP A 20 0.74 32.58 18.47
N ILE A 21 -0.14 33.15 19.29
CA ILE A 21 -0.24 32.80 20.71
C ILE A 21 -1.66 32.93 21.24
N VAL A 22 -2.07 31.92 22.01
CA VAL A 22 -3.27 31.94 22.86
C VAL A 22 -2.79 32.22 24.28
N VAL A 23 -3.26 33.32 24.87
CA VAL A 23 -2.90 33.70 26.24
C VAL A 23 -3.94 33.14 27.20
N PHE A 24 -3.50 32.31 28.15
CA PHE A 24 -4.35 31.73 29.19
C PHE A 24 -4.42 32.63 30.43
N PRO A 25 -5.45 32.50 31.28
CA PRO A 25 -5.44 33.11 32.61
C PRO A 25 -4.18 32.77 33.39
N HIS A 26 -3.68 33.74 34.17
CA HIS A 26 -2.44 33.69 34.95
C HIS A 26 -1.14 33.57 34.14
N MET A 27 -1.22 33.51 32.81
CA MET A 27 -0.04 33.51 31.94
C MET A 27 0.54 34.92 31.85
N ILE A 28 1.83 35.05 32.17
CA ILE A 28 2.60 36.29 31.98
C ILE A 28 3.42 36.14 30.71
N VAL A 29 3.17 36.99 29.71
CA VAL A 29 3.86 36.89 28.42
C VAL A 29 4.24 38.27 27.85
N PRO A 30 5.48 38.43 27.34
CA PRO A 30 5.84 39.61 26.58
C PRO A 30 5.29 39.52 25.15
N LEU A 31 4.52 40.51 24.73
CA LEU A 31 4.00 40.65 23.37
C LEU A 31 4.71 41.80 22.66
N PHE A 32 4.99 41.60 21.37
CA PHE A 32 5.56 42.62 20.49
C PHE A 32 4.46 43.09 19.54
N VAL A 33 4.15 44.39 19.60
CA VAL A 33 3.05 45.00 18.86
C VAL A 33 3.60 46.03 17.89
N GLY A 34 3.38 45.80 16.60
CA GLY A 34 3.86 46.68 15.52
C GLY A 34 2.76 47.33 14.68
N ARG A 35 1.50 46.89 14.79
CA ARG A 35 0.38 47.44 14.00
C ARG A 35 -0.09 48.77 14.61
N GLU A 36 -0.31 49.77 13.78
CA GLU A 36 -0.75 51.11 14.23
C GLU A 36 -2.05 51.06 15.06
N LYS A 37 -3.08 50.32 14.60
CA LYS A 37 -4.34 50.13 15.35
C LYS A 37 -4.11 49.50 16.73
N SER A 38 -3.24 48.48 16.79
CA SER A 38 -2.93 47.78 18.05
C SER A 38 -2.08 48.62 19.01
N ILE A 39 -1.18 49.47 18.49
CA ILE A 39 -0.43 50.44 19.30
C ILE A 39 -1.37 51.48 19.89
N LYS A 40 -2.30 52.02 19.09
CA LYS A 40 -3.34 52.96 19.57
C LYS A 40 -4.23 52.34 20.66
N ALA A 41 -4.64 51.07 20.49
CA ALA A 41 -5.38 50.33 21.51
C ALA A 41 -4.64 50.27 22.85
N LEU A 42 -3.33 50.00 22.82
CA LEU A 42 -2.49 49.94 24.03
C LEU A 42 -2.31 51.32 24.67
N GLU A 43 -2.14 52.38 23.89
CA GLU A 43 -2.01 53.74 24.40
C GLU A 43 -3.29 54.23 25.10
N GLU A 44 -4.47 53.91 24.55
CA GLU A 44 -5.77 54.22 25.17
C GLU A 44 -5.96 53.47 26.50
N VAL A 45 -5.63 52.17 26.53
CA VAL A 45 -5.76 51.34 27.74
C VAL A 45 -4.86 51.82 28.88
N MET A 46 -3.70 52.41 28.57
CA MET A 46 -2.82 53.01 29.59
C MET A 46 -3.44 54.25 30.27
N GLY A 47 -4.42 54.90 29.63
CA GLY A 47 -5.18 56.02 30.20
C GLY A 47 -6.36 55.60 31.10
N GLN A 48 -6.80 54.33 31.03
CA GLN A 48 -7.96 53.78 31.75
C GLN A 48 -7.54 52.65 32.73
N GLU A 49 -8.47 51.76 33.12
CA GLU A 49 -8.29 50.68 34.13
C GLU A 49 -7.23 49.60 33.79
N LYS A 50 -6.33 49.84 32.82
CA LYS A 50 -5.21 48.97 32.40
C LYS A 50 -5.60 47.54 31.98
N GLN A 51 -6.87 47.30 31.68
CA GLN A 51 -7.37 46.02 31.17
C GLN A 51 -7.50 46.04 29.65
N ILE A 52 -7.08 44.96 29.02
CA ILE A 52 -7.17 44.75 27.57
C ILE A 52 -7.71 43.36 27.28
N LEU A 53 -8.49 43.20 26.21
CA LEU A 53 -8.95 41.90 25.75
C LEU A 53 -7.96 41.33 24.74
N LEU A 54 -7.36 40.19 25.09
CA LEU A 54 -6.48 39.44 24.20
C LEU A 54 -7.29 38.38 23.47
N ALA A 55 -7.36 38.46 22.15
CA ALA A 55 -8.11 37.51 21.33
C ALA A 55 -7.22 36.98 20.20
N THR A 56 -7.21 35.67 19.99
CA THR A 56 -6.41 35.04 18.94
C THR A 56 -7.12 35.23 17.58
N GLN A 57 -6.37 35.52 16.52
CA GLN A 57 -6.91 35.53 15.15
C GLN A 57 -6.89 34.12 14.55
N MET A 58 -7.86 33.80 13.69
CA MET A 58 -8.00 32.47 13.08
C MET A 58 -6.89 32.17 12.06
N ASN A 59 -6.43 33.19 11.34
CA ASN A 59 -5.35 33.07 10.36
C ASN A 59 -4.19 34.01 10.72
N ALA A 60 -3.06 33.47 11.14
CA ALA A 60 -1.88 34.25 11.56
C ALA A 60 -1.26 35.12 10.44
N ALA A 61 -1.52 34.81 9.17
CA ALA A 61 -0.99 35.55 8.01
C ALA A 61 -1.73 36.86 7.72
N ASP A 62 -2.90 37.08 8.34
CA ASP A 62 -3.67 38.30 8.13
C ASP A 62 -3.11 39.47 8.94
N ASP A 63 -2.73 40.54 8.25
CA ASP A 63 -2.16 41.73 8.85
C ASP A 63 -3.21 42.66 9.48
N ASP A 64 -4.47 42.63 9.03
CA ASP A 64 -5.57 43.45 9.57
C ASP A 64 -6.84 42.60 9.65
N PRO A 65 -6.95 41.72 10.67
CA PRO A 65 -8.04 40.77 10.75
C PRO A 65 -9.38 41.46 10.97
N GLU A 66 -10.34 41.16 10.09
CA GLU A 66 -11.73 41.55 10.28
C GLU A 66 -12.32 40.89 11.55
N PRO A 67 -13.37 41.48 12.17
CA PRO A 67 -13.98 40.95 13.39
C PRO A 67 -14.39 39.46 13.34
N ASP A 68 -14.80 38.96 12.18
CA ASP A 68 -15.18 37.56 11.94
C ASP A 68 -13.98 36.60 11.84
N ALA A 69 -12.77 37.12 11.63
CA ALA A 69 -11.53 36.38 11.61
C ALA A 69 -10.86 36.28 13.00
N ILE A 70 -11.53 36.72 14.07
CA ILE A 70 -11.06 36.66 15.46
C ILE A 70 -11.89 35.64 16.24
N PHE A 71 -11.26 34.85 17.10
CA PHE A 71 -12.00 33.89 17.93
C PHE A 71 -12.87 34.61 18.98
N ASP A 72 -14.11 34.12 19.16
CA ASP A 72 -15.10 34.69 20.08
C ASP A 72 -14.72 34.63 21.56
N ILE A 73 -13.79 33.73 21.94
CA ILE A 73 -13.34 33.58 23.33
C ILE A 73 -11.89 34.04 23.41
N GLY A 74 -11.63 34.98 24.30
CA GLY A 74 -10.31 35.51 24.60
C GLY A 74 -10.04 35.56 26.11
N THR A 75 -9.00 36.29 26.46
CA THR A 75 -8.57 36.47 27.85
C THR A 75 -8.48 37.96 28.17
N LEU A 76 -9.20 38.40 29.19
CA LEU A 76 -8.98 39.72 29.77
C LEU A 76 -7.62 39.70 30.46
N ALA A 77 -6.77 40.68 30.14
CA ALA A 77 -5.42 40.76 30.65
C ALA A 77 -5.12 42.14 31.22
N ASN A 78 -4.27 42.18 32.24
CA ASN A 78 -3.75 43.40 32.81
C ASN A 78 -2.43 43.76 32.12
N VAL A 79 -2.29 45.02 31.72
CA VAL A 79 -1.03 45.53 31.17
C VAL A 79 -0.08 45.88 32.32
N LEU A 80 0.97 45.07 32.50
CA LEU A 80 1.95 45.25 33.57
C LEU A 80 2.99 46.31 33.22
N GLN A 81 3.53 46.25 32.01
CA GLN A 81 4.60 47.15 31.57
C GLN A 81 4.53 47.39 30.06
N LEU A 82 4.77 48.64 29.63
CA LEU A 82 4.86 49.02 28.23
C LEU A 82 6.22 49.68 27.96
N LEU A 83 6.94 49.21 26.95
CA LEU A 83 8.23 49.74 26.52
C LEU A 83 8.21 50.00 25.02
N LYS A 84 8.39 51.25 24.60
CA LYS A 84 8.54 51.61 23.18
C LYS A 84 9.98 51.34 22.75
N LEU A 85 10.17 50.56 21.69
CA LEU A 85 11.47 50.24 21.13
C LEU A 85 11.87 51.29 20.06
N PRO A 86 13.19 51.47 19.79
CA PRO A 86 13.67 52.47 18.83
C PRO A 86 13.23 52.22 17.38
N ASP A 87 12.80 50.99 17.07
CA ASP A 87 12.31 50.56 15.76
C ASP A 87 10.84 50.92 15.50
N GLY A 88 10.17 51.56 16.46
CA GLY A 88 8.76 51.93 16.39
C GLY A 88 7.79 50.85 16.89
N THR A 89 8.28 49.67 17.26
CA THR A 89 7.43 48.62 17.87
C THR A 89 7.28 48.84 19.37
N VAL A 90 6.18 48.31 19.94
CA VAL A 90 5.91 48.38 21.37
C VAL A 90 6.00 46.99 21.97
N LYS A 91 6.89 46.83 22.96
CA LYS A 91 6.95 45.62 23.77
C LYS A 91 6.08 45.80 25.01
N VAL A 92 5.05 44.98 25.16
CA VAL A 92 4.14 45.00 26.31
C VAL A 92 4.22 43.70 27.09
N LEU A 93 4.29 43.78 28.42
CA LEU A 93 4.17 42.64 29.32
C LEU A 93 2.74 42.59 29.83
N VAL A 94 2.04 41.49 29.55
CA VAL A 94 0.64 41.29 29.94
C VAL A 94 0.50 40.08 30.85
N GLU A 95 -0.45 40.15 31.78
CA GLU A 95 -0.87 39.03 32.64
C GLU A 95 -2.33 38.71 32.37
N GLY A 96 -2.63 37.47 31.95
CA GLY A 96 -4.01 37.02 31.81
C GLY A 96 -4.74 37.00 33.16
N ALA A 97 -5.92 37.62 33.24
CA ALA A 97 -6.74 37.68 34.44
C ALA A 97 -7.86 36.65 34.41
N SER A 98 -8.70 36.65 33.38
CA SER A 98 -9.85 35.73 33.26
C SER A 98 -10.28 35.53 31.81
N ARG A 99 -10.97 34.42 31.54
CA ARG A 99 -11.60 34.16 30.24
C ARG A 99 -12.75 35.13 30.00
N ALA A 100 -12.90 35.59 28.76
CA ALA A 100 -14.03 36.42 28.37
C ALA A 100 -14.55 36.04 26.99
N LYS A 101 -15.87 36.15 26.82
CA LYS A 101 -16.54 35.98 25.54
C LYS A 101 -16.84 37.34 24.93
N ILE A 102 -16.47 37.51 23.66
CA ILE A 102 -16.83 38.65 22.84
C ILE A 102 -18.32 38.54 22.48
N VAL A 103 -19.09 39.58 22.80
CA VAL A 103 -20.52 39.67 22.48
C VAL A 103 -20.73 40.41 21.16
N SER A 104 -20.01 41.51 20.97
CA SER A 104 -20.07 42.33 19.75
C SER A 104 -18.90 43.30 19.66
N PHE A 105 -18.43 43.59 18.45
CA PHE A 105 -17.47 44.68 18.19
C PHE A 105 -18.19 46.03 18.09
N THR A 106 -17.51 47.12 18.42
CA THR A 106 -18.01 48.50 18.24
C THR A 106 -17.52 49.09 16.93
N ASP A 107 -18.21 50.11 16.39
CA ASP A 107 -17.89 50.73 15.09
C ASP A 107 -16.68 51.70 15.14
N ARG A 108 -15.77 51.55 16.12
CA ARG A 108 -14.63 52.44 16.31
C ARG A 108 -13.56 52.17 15.24
N ALA A 109 -13.20 53.18 14.46
CA ALA A 109 -12.25 53.04 13.35
C ALA A 109 -10.77 53.05 13.78
N ASP A 110 -10.44 53.64 14.93
CA ASP A 110 -9.05 53.85 15.36
C ASP A 110 -8.35 52.56 15.81
N PHE A 111 -9.10 51.64 16.41
CA PHE A 111 -8.64 50.32 16.87
C PHE A 111 -9.85 49.42 17.16
N HIS A 112 -9.62 48.10 17.24
CA HIS A 112 -10.68 47.15 17.57
C HIS A 112 -11.11 47.28 19.03
N GLU A 113 -12.40 47.45 19.25
CA GLU A 113 -13.01 47.56 20.56
C GLU A 113 -14.25 46.67 20.58
N ALA A 114 -14.45 45.93 21.67
CA ALA A 114 -15.53 44.96 21.76
C ALA A 114 -16.16 44.94 23.15
N ARG A 115 -17.47 44.67 23.18
CA ARG A 115 -18.17 44.31 24.41
C ARG A 115 -17.85 42.86 24.74
N ALA A 116 -17.29 42.63 25.92
CA ALA A 116 -16.95 41.28 26.38
C ALA A 116 -17.48 41.02 27.79
N THR A 117 -17.86 39.76 28.01
CA THR A 117 -18.37 39.26 29.28
C THR A 117 -17.37 38.26 29.85
N ALA A 118 -16.91 38.48 31.09
CA ALA A 118 -16.08 37.50 31.79
C ALA A 118 -16.87 36.20 32.03
N LEU A 119 -16.27 35.06 31.69
CA LEU A 119 -16.89 33.75 31.86
C LEU A 119 -16.58 33.22 33.27
N ALA A 120 -17.62 32.84 34.00
CA ALA A 120 -17.50 32.17 35.29
C ALA A 120 -17.35 30.66 35.09
N GLU A 121 -16.51 30.05 35.91
CA GLU A 121 -16.29 28.61 35.90
C GLU A 121 -17.39 27.89 36.68
N PRO A 122 -17.85 26.71 36.24
CA PRO A 122 -18.88 25.94 36.95
C PRO A 122 -18.35 25.39 38.27
N GLU A 123 -19.21 25.28 39.29
CA GLU A 123 -18.91 24.53 40.51
C GLU A 123 -18.95 23.02 40.18
N GLU A 124 -17.85 22.30 40.44
CA GLU A 124 -17.68 20.88 40.10
C GLU A 124 -17.24 20.06 41.32
N GLU A 125 -17.45 18.74 41.29
CA GLU A 125 -17.08 17.84 42.40
C GLU A 125 -15.55 17.69 42.54
N GLU A 126 -15.03 18.05 43.72
CA GLU A 126 -13.59 18.17 44.00
C GLU A 126 -12.83 16.83 43.95
N VAL A 127 -13.51 15.71 44.24
CA VAL A 127 -12.89 14.37 44.37
C VAL A 127 -12.41 13.82 43.02
N GLU A 128 -13.20 13.96 41.95
CA GLU A 128 -12.83 13.47 40.62
C GLU A 128 -11.74 14.34 39.99
N ILE A 129 -11.79 15.65 40.24
CA ILE A 129 -10.82 16.63 39.72
C ILE A 129 -9.45 16.41 40.37
N GLU A 130 -9.39 16.11 41.67
CA GLU A 130 -8.14 15.83 42.37
C GLU A 130 -7.39 14.62 41.76
N ALA A 131 -8.11 13.55 41.44
CA ALA A 131 -7.50 12.36 40.81
C ALA A 131 -6.95 12.65 39.40
N LEU A 132 -7.69 13.43 38.60
CA LEU A 132 -7.26 13.88 37.28
C LEU A 132 -6.05 14.82 37.37
N ALA A 133 -6.07 15.78 38.31
CA ALA A 133 -4.99 16.73 38.53
C ALA A 133 -3.66 16.03 38.86
N ARG A 134 -3.67 15.01 39.73
CA ARG A 134 -2.47 14.20 40.02
C ARG A 134 -1.92 13.49 38.79
N SER A 135 -2.81 13.00 37.92
CA SER A 135 -2.44 12.34 36.67
C SER A 135 -1.83 13.35 35.69
N VAL A 136 -2.46 14.52 35.53
CA VAL A 136 -1.95 15.64 34.72
C VAL A 136 -0.55 16.07 35.16
N VAL A 137 -0.29 16.22 36.46
CA VAL A 137 1.05 16.60 36.97
C VAL A 137 2.10 15.54 36.62
N THR A 138 1.74 14.25 36.75
CA THR A 138 2.63 13.13 36.41
C THR A 138 2.95 13.10 34.92
N ASP A 139 1.94 13.27 34.06
CA ASP A 139 2.12 13.30 32.61
C ASP A 139 2.88 14.55 32.17
N PHE A 140 2.65 15.69 32.83
CA PHE A 140 3.39 16.93 32.58
C PHE A 140 4.88 16.78 32.94
N GLU A 141 5.21 16.11 34.04
CA GLU A 141 6.61 15.81 34.40
C GLU A 141 7.27 14.93 33.31
N ASN A 142 6.57 13.91 32.82
CA ASN A 142 7.06 13.05 31.74
C ASN A 142 7.24 13.81 30.42
N TYR A 143 6.31 14.71 30.10
CA TYR A 143 6.37 15.59 28.94
C TYR A 143 7.57 16.54 29.02
N VAL A 144 7.80 17.22 30.14
CA VAL A 144 8.95 18.13 30.33
C VAL A 144 10.29 17.39 30.27
N LYS A 145 10.37 16.15 30.81
CA LYS A 145 11.58 15.31 30.69
C LYS A 145 11.95 15.01 29.23
N LEU A 146 10.96 14.91 28.34
CA LEU A 146 11.17 14.67 26.92
C LEU A 146 11.37 15.97 26.13
N ASN A 147 10.67 17.04 26.50
CA ASN A 147 10.74 18.34 25.86
C ASN A 147 11.67 19.32 26.61
N LYS A 148 12.94 19.32 26.21
CA LYS A 148 14.00 20.17 26.81
C LYS A 148 13.81 21.69 26.66
N LYS A 149 12.75 22.15 25.99
CA LYS A 149 12.45 23.60 25.86
C LYS A 149 11.82 24.17 27.12
N ILE A 150 11.25 23.34 27.98
CA ILE A 150 10.61 23.76 29.23
C ILE A 150 11.59 23.56 30.39
N SER A 151 11.74 24.58 31.24
CA SER A 151 12.59 24.49 32.42
C SER A 151 11.99 23.50 33.44
N PRO A 152 12.79 22.61 34.05
CA PRO A 152 12.31 21.72 35.12
C PRO A 152 11.69 22.47 36.32
N GLU A 153 12.04 23.74 36.52
CA GLU A 153 11.47 24.60 37.57
C GLU A 153 9.94 24.78 37.42
N VAL A 154 9.43 24.73 36.18
CA VAL A 154 7.99 24.85 35.88
C VAL A 154 7.20 23.65 36.43
N VAL A 155 7.80 22.46 36.46
CA VAL A 155 7.16 21.26 37.03
C VAL A 155 7.01 21.40 38.55
N GLY A 156 8.02 21.97 39.21
CA GLY A 156 7.98 22.28 40.63
C GLY A 156 6.88 23.29 40.96
N ALA A 157 6.76 24.35 40.16
CA ALA A 157 5.69 25.34 40.31
C ALA A 157 4.30 24.74 40.07
N ALA A 158 4.12 23.93 39.02
CA ALA A 158 2.84 23.29 38.71
C ALA A 158 2.38 22.31 39.81
N SER A 159 3.32 21.60 40.44
CA SER A 159 3.02 20.64 41.51
C SER A 159 2.58 21.30 42.83
N GLN A 160 2.78 22.61 42.98
CA GLN A 160 2.40 23.41 44.16
C GLN A 160 1.09 24.18 43.97
N ILE A 161 0.41 24.02 42.83
CA ILE A 161 -0.85 24.71 42.55
C ILE A 161 -2.00 23.91 43.17
N ASP A 162 -2.59 24.45 44.24
CA ASP A 162 -3.77 23.85 44.89
C ASP A 162 -5.09 24.12 44.13
N ASP A 163 -5.10 25.13 43.24
CA ASP A 163 -6.24 25.47 42.39
C ASP A 163 -6.16 24.71 41.05
N TYR A 164 -7.02 23.70 40.87
CA TYR A 164 -7.01 22.84 39.69
C TYR A 164 -7.36 23.57 38.38
N SER A 165 -8.12 24.66 38.45
CA SER A 165 -8.39 25.49 37.27
C SER A 165 -7.12 26.19 36.81
N LYS A 166 -6.40 26.78 37.77
CA LYS A 166 -5.10 27.40 37.52
C LYS A 166 -4.06 26.39 37.05
N LEU A 167 -4.09 25.16 37.56
CA LEU A 167 -3.22 24.08 37.11
C LEU A 167 -3.47 23.75 35.63
N ALA A 168 -4.73 23.57 35.22
CA ALA A 168 -5.09 23.27 33.84
C ALA A 168 -4.57 24.35 32.87
N ASP A 169 -4.69 25.62 33.25
CA ASP A 169 -4.26 26.76 32.44
C ASP A 169 -2.74 26.89 32.37
N THR A 170 -2.07 26.63 33.50
CA THR A 170 -0.61 26.63 33.58
C THR A 170 -0.03 25.52 32.68
N VAL A 171 -0.61 24.32 32.72
CA VAL A 171 -0.19 23.21 31.85
C VAL A 171 -0.45 23.55 30.39
N ALA A 172 -1.66 24.00 30.04
CA ALA A 172 -2.04 24.34 28.67
C ALA A 172 -1.11 25.39 28.02
N SER A 173 -0.66 26.38 28.81
CA SER A 173 0.28 27.42 28.33
C SER A 173 1.63 26.85 27.89
N HIS A 174 2.09 25.75 28.49
CA HIS A 174 3.36 25.09 28.20
C HIS A 174 3.25 23.94 27.17
N LEU A 175 2.05 23.53 26.78
CA LEU A 175 1.85 22.52 25.73
C LEU A 175 2.25 23.08 24.36
N ALA A 176 2.95 22.27 23.57
CA ALA A 176 3.42 22.63 22.22
C ALA A 176 2.43 22.16 21.13
N ILE A 177 1.14 22.44 21.31
CA ILE A 177 0.05 22.05 20.41
C ILE A 177 -0.38 23.19 19.48
N LYS A 178 -1.19 22.88 18.46
CA LYS A 178 -1.60 23.86 17.45
C LYS A 178 -2.55 24.89 18.04
N ILE A 179 -2.60 26.09 17.44
CA ILE A 179 -3.45 27.20 17.91
C ILE A 179 -4.94 26.80 18.03
N PRO A 180 -5.57 26.10 17.06
CA PRO A 180 -6.96 25.68 17.20
C PRO A 180 -7.21 24.79 18.44
N GLU A 181 -6.26 23.90 18.77
CA GLU A 181 -6.35 23.01 19.93
C GLU A 181 -6.19 23.81 21.24
N LYS A 182 -5.24 24.77 21.29
CA LYS A 182 -5.11 25.69 22.43
C LYS A 182 -6.35 26.54 22.63
N GLN A 183 -6.94 27.00 21.53
CA GLN A 183 -8.15 27.81 21.55
C GLN A 183 -9.35 27.01 22.05
N GLU A 184 -9.44 25.73 21.68
CA GLU A 184 -10.44 24.80 22.22
C GLU A 184 -10.29 24.61 23.74
N MET A 185 -9.05 24.51 24.24
CA MET A 185 -8.78 24.44 25.68
C MET A 185 -9.17 25.73 26.40
N LEU A 186 -8.88 26.90 25.82
CA LEU A 186 -9.29 28.19 26.38
C LEU A 186 -10.82 28.31 26.44
N ALA A 187 -11.52 27.83 25.41
CA ALA A 187 -12.97 27.84 25.30
C ALA A 187 -13.70 26.87 26.24
N THR A 188 -13.00 25.85 26.75
CA THR A 188 -13.59 24.83 27.63
C THR A 188 -13.66 25.39 29.06
N LEU A 189 -14.88 25.53 29.61
CA LEU A 189 -15.09 26.10 30.95
C LEU A 189 -14.93 25.08 32.08
N SER A 190 -15.40 23.85 31.86
CA SER A 190 -15.28 22.75 32.82
C SER A 190 -13.82 22.49 33.15
N VAL A 191 -13.48 22.44 34.44
CA VAL A 191 -12.12 22.16 34.91
C VAL A 191 -11.78 20.71 34.59
N LYS A 192 -12.73 19.80 34.84
CA LYS A 192 -12.60 18.38 34.51
C LYS A 192 -12.29 18.16 33.03
N GLU A 193 -13.12 18.69 32.12
CA GLU A 193 -12.90 18.51 30.68
C GLU A 193 -11.58 19.12 30.20
N ARG A 194 -11.16 20.26 30.79
CA ARG A 194 -9.86 20.87 30.49
C ARG A 194 -8.69 19.97 30.88
N LEU A 195 -8.75 19.37 32.07
CA LEU A 195 -7.71 18.43 32.54
C LEU A 195 -7.67 17.18 31.65
N GLU A 196 -8.82 16.60 31.29
CA GLU A 196 -8.90 15.45 30.38
C GLU A 196 -8.31 15.78 28.99
N LYS A 197 -8.65 16.94 28.41
CA LYS A 197 -8.07 17.40 27.15
C LYS A 197 -6.56 17.61 27.26
N ALA A 198 -6.10 18.22 28.37
CA ALA A 198 -4.67 18.41 28.62
C ALA A 198 -3.92 17.08 28.66
N MET A 199 -4.47 16.06 29.34
CA MET A 199 -3.90 14.71 29.35
C MET A 199 -3.83 14.11 27.94
N GLY A 200 -4.94 14.13 27.19
CA GLY A 200 -4.99 13.55 25.84
C GLY A 200 -3.98 14.21 24.88
N PHE A 201 -3.83 15.54 24.94
CA PHE A 201 -2.84 16.25 24.15
C PHE A 201 -1.40 15.94 24.60
N MET A 202 -1.14 15.84 25.91
CA MET A 202 0.17 15.44 26.43
C MET A 202 0.55 14.02 25.99
N GLU A 203 -0.37 13.05 26.07
CA GLU A 203 -0.12 11.67 25.64
C GLU A 203 0.24 11.57 24.16
N ALA A 204 -0.51 12.28 23.31
CA ALA A 204 -0.24 12.34 21.87
C ALA A 204 1.16 12.91 21.59
N GLU A 205 1.51 14.01 22.26
CA GLU A 205 2.80 14.68 22.06
C GLU A 205 3.97 13.88 22.64
N ILE A 206 3.79 13.24 23.80
CA ILE A 206 4.77 12.31 24.38
C ILE A 206 5.06 11.17 23.40
N SER A 207 4.05 10.62 22.74
CA SER A 207 4.21 9.56 21.73
C SER A 207 5.08 10.02 20.56
N VAL A 208 4.82 11.22 20.02
CA VAL A 208 5.60 11.84 18.95
C VAL A 208 7.06 12.05 19.40
N LEU A 209 7.28 12.69 20.55
CA LEU A 209 8.61 12.95 21.11
C LEU A 209 9.41 11.67 21.37
N GLN A 210 8.75 10.58 21.79
CA GLN A 210 9.39 9.28 21.96
C GLN A 210 9.81 8.64 20.63
N VAL A 211 9.02 8.79 19.57
CA VAL A 211 9.38 8.35 18.22
C VAL A 211 10.56 9.17 17.71
N GLU A 212 10.54 10.49 17.86
CA GLU A 212 11.67 11.36 17.50
C GLU A 212 12.95 10.99 18.27
N LYS A 213 12.86 10.74 19.58
CA LYS A 213 14.00 10.29 20.39
C LYS A 213 14.52 8.92 19.92
N ARG A 214 13.64 8.00 19.53
CA ARG A 214 14.03 6.70 18.94
C ARG A 214 14.72 6.88 17.58
N ILE A 215 14.21 7.75 16.72
CA ILE A 215 14.84 8.07 15.44
C ILE A 215 16.21 8.71 15.68
N ARG A 216 16.30 9.74 16.52
CA ARG A 216 17.54 10.45 16.83
C ARG A 216 18.58 9.53 17.48
N SER A 217 18.18 8.61 18.36
CA SER A 217 19.10 7.63 18.94
C SER A 217 19.56 6.58 17.92
N ARG A 218 18.69 6.15 17.00
CA ARG A 218 19.06 5.27 15.87
C ARG A 218 20.02 5.96 14.91
N VAL A 219 19.74 7.21 14.53
CA VAL A 219 20.61 8.04 13.69
C VAL A 219 21.93 8.30 14.40
N LYS A 220 21.93 8.62 15.71
CA LYS A 220 23.16 8.81 16.49
C LYS A 220 23.99 7.54 16.56
N ARG A 221 23.39 6.37 16.84
CA ARG A 221 24.10 5.07 16.80
C ARG A 221 24.65 4.75 15.42
N GLN A 222 23.91 5.07 14.36
CA GLN A 222 24.36 4.87 12.99
C GLN A 222 25.52 5.82 12.67
N MET A 223 25.44 7.10 13.05
CA MET A 223 26.52 8.08 12.88
C MET A 223 27.75 7.75 13.72
N GLU A 224 27.60 7.32 14.98
CA GLU A 224 28.72 6.87 15.82
C GLU A 224 29.37 5.62 15.23
N LYS A 225 28.56 4.69 14.68
CA LYS A 225 29.07 3.54 13.95
C LYS A 225 29.83 3.97 12.69
N THR A 226 29.27 4.89 11.89
CA THR A 226 29.93 5.44 10.69
C THR A 226 31.18 6.25 11.03
N GLN A 227 31.19 7.05 12.10
CA GLN A 227 32.37 7.79 12.56
C GLN A 227 33.42 6.85 13.13
N ARG A 228 33.03 5.81 13.88
CA ARG A 228 33.94 4.79 14.38
C ARG A 228 34.50 3.95 13.24
N GLU A 229 33.69 3.55 12.26
CA GLU A 229 34.14 2.90 11.03
C GLU A 229 35.03 3.83 10.21
N TYR A 230 34.72 5.12 10.09
CA TYR A 230 35.56 6.11 9.40
C TYR A 230 36.90 6.28 10.11
N TYR A 231 36.91 6.41 11.43
CA TYR A 231 38.12 6.56 12.24
C TYR A 231 38.96 5.28 12.24
N LEU A 232 38.32 4.12 12.38
CA LEU A 232 38.99 2.82 12.25
C LEU A 232 39.51 2.60 10.83
N ASN A 233 38.80 3.06 9.80
CA ASN A 233 39.25 2.97 8.42
C ASN A 233 40.38 3.96 8.14
N GLU A 234 40.38 5.19 8.68
CA GLU A 234 41.51 6.11 8.58
C GLU A 234 42.72 5.59 9.37
N GLN A 235 42.52 4.99 10.55
CA GLN A 235 43.59 4.28 11.26
C GLN A 235 44.09 3.07 10.48
N MET A 236 43.20 2.24 9.94
CA MET A 236 43.56 1.12 9.09
C MET A 236 44.25 1.56 7.81
N LYS A 237 43.90 2.72 7.25
CA LYS A 237 44.51 3.30 6.06
C LYS A 237 45.87 3.91 6.36
N ALA A 238 46.07 4.50 7.54
CA ALA A 238 47.38 4.89 8.04
C ALA A 238 48.26 3.65 8.29
N ILE A 239 47.70 2.62 8.93
CA ILE A 239 48.36 1.32 9.20
C ILE A 239 48.70 0.59 7.88
N GLN A 240 47.78 0.53 6.91
CA GLN A 240 48.00 -0.07 5.58
C GLN A 240 49.01 0.73 4.74
N LYS A 241 49.08 2.05 4.93
CA LYS A 241 50.07 2.91 4.28
C LYS A 241 51.45 2.77 4.92
N GLU A 242 51.53 2.41 6.20
CA GLU A 242 52.78 2.04 6.89
C GLU A 242 53.21 0.58 6.63
N LEU A 243 52.27 -0.35 6.40
CA LEU A 243 52.55 -1.77 6.18
C LEU A 243 52.91 -2.15 4.73
N GLY A 244 52.81 -1.22 3.77
CA GLY A 244 53.03 -1.50 2.35
C GLY A 244 51.83 -2.25 1.73
N GLU A 245 51.51 -1.92 0.47
CA GLU A 245 50.32 -2.40 -0.26
C GLU A 245 50.10 -3.92 -0.10
N GLY A 246 49.08 -4.31 0.68
CA GLY A 246 48.59 -5.69 0.71
C GLY A 246 47.86 -6.04 -0.59
N GLU A 247 48.31 -7.11 -1.24
CA GLU A 247 47.96 -7.57 -2.60
C GLU A 247 46.48 -7.92 -2.85
N ASP A 248 45.60 -7.92 -1.85
CA ASP A 248 44.23 -8.48 -1.96
C ASP A 248 43.27 -7.65 -2.85
N GLY A 249 43.50 -6.35 -3.03
CA GLY A 249 42.63 -5.48 -3.85
C GLY A 249 42.84 -5.59 -5.37
N ARG A 250 44.00 -6.11 -5.81
CA ARG A 250 44.32 -6.23 -7.25
C ARG A 250 43.68 -7.45 -7.90
N ASP A 251 43.40 -8.51 -7.14
CA ASP A 251 42.95 -9.79 -7.70
C ASP A 251 41.49 -9.74 -8.17
N GLU A 252 40.60 -9.08 -7.42
CA GLU A 252 39.17 -8.95 -7.78
C GLU A 252 38.95 -8.12 -9.05
N ALA A 253 39.66 -6.99 -9.19
CA ALA A 253 39.56 -6.16 -10.37
C ALA A 253 40.10 -6.87 -11.64
N ALA A 254 41.08 -7.76 -11.48
CA ALA A 254 41.58 -8.60 -12.55
C ALA A 254 40.57 -9.70 -12.94
N GLU A 255 39.88 -10.31 -11.97
CA GLU A 255 38.82 -11.29 -12.25
C GLU A 255 37.65 -10.67 -13.04
N ILE A 256 37.19 -9.48 -12.63
CA ILE A 256 36.13 -8.76 -13.34
C ILE A 256 36.58 -8.38 -14.75
N GLU A 257 37.83 -7.95 -14.94
CA GLU A 257 38.39 -7.68 -16.27
C GLU A 257 38.37 -8.92 -17.17
N ALA A 258 38.77 -10.08 -16.63
CA ALA A 258 38.74 -11.35 -17.35
C ALA A 258 37.29 -11.74 -17.74
N ARG A 259 36.31 -11.53 -16.85
CA ARG A 259 34.88 -11.74 -17.14
C ARG A 259 34.36 -10.80 -18.23
N ILE A 260 34.75 -9.53 -18.25
CA ILE A 260 34.39 -8.55 -19.29
C ILE A 260 34.91 -9.00 -20.66
N LYS A 261 36.17 -9.46 -20.72
CA LYS A 261 36.78 -9.96 -21.97
C LYS A 261 36.10 -11.24 -22.48
N LYS A 262 35.73 -12.15 -21.57
CA LYS A 262 35.07 -13.42 -21.90
C LYS A 262 33.61 -13.26 -22.34
N THR A 263 32.92 -12.24 -21.82
CA THR A 263 31.50 -12.01 -22.10
C THR A 263 31.32 -11.26 -23.42
N LYS A 264 30.38 -11.73 -24.25
CA LYS A 264 30.06 -11.11 -25.55
C LYS A 264 29.14 -9.90 -25.38
N LEU A 265 29.61 -8.88 -24.67
CA LEU A 265 28.89 -7.62 -24.46
C LEU A 265 28.65 -6.87 -25.79
N SER A 266 27.60 -6.05 -25.85
CA SER A 266 27.45 -5.05 -26.91
C SER A 266 28.58 -4.00 -26.85
N LYS A 267 28.78 -3.22 -27.92
CA LYS A 267 29.81 -2.18 -27.94
C LYS A 267 29.59 -1.17 -26.80
N GLU A 268 28.36 -0.69 -26.65
CA GLU A 268 27.95 0.24 -25.59
C GLU A 268 28.14 -0.37 -24.19
N ALA A 269 27.67 -1.61 -23.97
CA ALA A 269 27.80 -2.27 -22.67
C ALA A 269 29.27 -2.55 -22.31
N ARG A 270 30.13 -2.84 -23.29
CA ARG A 270 31.56 -3.01 -23.06
C ARG A 270 32.24 -1.70 -22.66
N GLU A 271 31.99 -0.62 -23.40
CA GLU A 271 32.54 0.71 -23.09
C GLU A 271 32.15 1.16 -21.68
N LYS A 272 30.87 0.95 -21.31
CA LYS A 272 30.39 1.28 -19.97
C LYS A 272 30.98 0.38 -18.88
N ALA A 273 31.11 -0.93 -19.13
CA ALA A 273 31.75 -1.86 -18.21
C ALA A 273 33.23 -1.49 -17.96
N GLU A 274 33.96 -1.11 -19.00
CA GLU A 274 35.36 -0.70 -18.91
C GLU A 274 35.52 0.64 -18.16
N ALA A 275 34.64 1.60 -18.41
CA ALA A 275 34.60 2.87 -17.68
C ALA A 275 34.32 2.67 -16.18
N GLU A 276 33.36 1.82 -15.84
CA GLU A 276 33.03 1.49 -14.44
C GLU A 276 34.13 0.66 -13.77
N LEU A 277 34.80 -0.26 -14.48
CA LEU A 277 35.97 -0.98 -13.97
C LEU A 277 37.14 -0.01 -13.68
N LYS A 278 37.37 0.98 -14.54
CA LYS A 278 38.40 2.01 -14.31
C LYS A 278 38.11 2.81 -13.05
N LYS A 279 36.84 3.18 -12.81
CA LYS A 279 36.40 3.82 -11.56
C LYS A 279 36.66 2.91 -10.36
N LEU A 280 36.26 1.64 -10.45
CA LEU A 280 36.45 0.65 -9.38
C LEU A 280 37.93 0.52 -8.96
N ARG A 281 38.87 0.51 -9.92
CA ARG A 281 40.32 0.45 -9.64
C ARG A 281 40.87 1.65 -8.87
N SER A 282 40.27 2.83 -9.07
CA SER A 282 40.68 4.07 -8.39
C SER A 282 40.04 4.23 -7.01
N MET A 283 38.99 3.48 -6.73
CA MET A 283 38.24 3.54 -5.48
C MET A 283 38.84 2.59 -4.43
N SER A 284 38.68 2.95 -3.15
CA SER A 284 38.97 2.00 -2.07
C SER A 284 37.95 0.84 -2.10
N PRO A 285 38.38 -0.43 -2.02
CA PRO A 285 37.49 -1.60 -1.99
C PRO A 285 36.43 -1.58 -0.89
N MET A 286 36.66 -0.80 0.19
CA MET A 286 35.76 -0.66 1.34
C MET A 286 34.74 0.49 1.19
N SER A 287 34.77 1.27 0.09
CA SER A 287 33.81 2.36 -0.13
C SER A 287 32.40 1.84 -0.45
N ALA A 288 31.37 2.56 0.02
CA ALA A 288 29.98 2.31 -0.35
C ALA A 288 29.76 2.42 -1.87
N GLU A 289 30.46 3.35 -2.53
CA GLU A 289 30.42 3.52 -3.98
C GLU A 289 31.05 2.33 -4.71
N SER A 290 32.14 1.78 -4.18
CA SER A 290 32.77 0.56 -4.71
C SER A 290 31.79 -0.62 -4.69
N THR A 291 31.01 -0.75 -3.62
CA THR A 291 29.96 -1.78 -3.54
C THR A 291 28.87 -1.60 -4.60
N VAL A 292 28.44 -0.36 -4.88
CA VAL A 292 27.44 -0.07 -5.92
C VAL A 292 27.98 -0.41 -7.30
N VAL A 293 29.22 -0.01 -7.62
CA VAL A 293 29.87 -0.30 -8.90
C VAL A 293 30.12 -1.80 -9.07
N ARG A 294 30.55 -2.50 -8.01
CA ARG A 294 30.71 -3.95 -7.99
C ARG A 294 29.40 -4.67 -8.29
N ASN A 295 28.32 -4.31 -7.59
CA ASN A 295 27.00 -4.88 -7.81
C ASN A 295 26.51 -4.63 -9.25
N TYR A 296 26.74 -3.43 -9.77
CA TYR A 296 26.44 -3.09 -11.15
C TYR A 296 27.19 -3.97 -12.15
N LEU A 297 28.51 -4.11 -11.99
CA LEU A 297 29.34 -4.96 -12.85
C LEU A 297 28.93 -6.43 -12.73
N ASP A 298 28.58 -6.93 -11.54
CA ASP A 298 28.07 -8.30 -11.40
C ASP A 298 26.74 -8.50 -12.12
N TRP A 299 25.80 -7.56 -12.03
CA TRP A 299 24.54 -7.60 -12.78
C TRP A 299 24.80 -7.62 -14.28
N LEU A 300 25.60 -6.67 -14.78
CA LEU A 300 25.94 -6.54 -16.20
C LEU A 300 26.64 -7.79 -16.74
N LEU A 301 27.51 -8.43 -15.96
CA LEU A 301 28.25 -9.64 -16.36
C LEU A 301 27.48 -10.94 -16.14
N SER A 302 26.45 -10.94 -15.30
CA SER A 302 25.65 -12.14 -15.01
C SER A 302 24.47 -12.33 -15.96
N ILE A 303 23.99 -11.27 -16.60
CA ILE A 303 22.92 -11.38 -17.59
C ILE A 303 23.43 -12.05 -18.88
N PRO A 304 22.58 -12.80 -19.59
CA PRO A 304 23.01 -13.54 -20.77
C PRO A 304 23.13 -12.63 -21.99
N TRP A 305 24.35 -12.53 -22.52
CA TRP A 305 24.65 -11.81 -23.76
C TRP A 305 24.89 -12.78 -24.91
N GLY A 306 24.01 -12.79 -25.92
CA GLY A 306 24.13 -13.63 -27.11
C GLY A 306 24.24 -15.14 -26.84
N LYS A 307 23.76 -15.62 -25.67
CA LYS A 307 23.82 -17.03 -25.27
C LYS A 307 22.44 -17.66 -25.46
N ASN A 308 22.18 -18.17 -26.65
CA ASN A 308 20.88 -18.76 -26.98
C ASN A 308 20.79 -20.25 -26.62
N SER A 309 19.60 -20.70 -26.24
CA SER A 309 19.19 -22.11 -26.22
C SER A 309 18.96 -22.61 -27.65
N LYS A 310 19.18 -23.91 -27.87
CA LYS A 310 18.89 -24.56 -29.15
C LYS A 310 17.38 -24.66 -29.32
N VAL A 311 16.83 -23.89 -30.26
CA VAL A 311 15.40 -23.88 -30.55
C VAL A 311 15.04 -25.13 -31.37
N LYS A 312 14.00 -25.84 -30.95
CA LYS A 312 13.39 -26.93 -31.72
C LYS A 312 12.29 -26.35 -32.61
N GLN A 313 12.26 -26.76 -33.88
CA GLN A 313 11.30 -26.30 -34.88
C GLN A 313 10.35 -27.41 -35.37
N ASP A 314 10.36 -28.55 -34.69
CA ASP A 314 9.50 -29.69 -35.06
C ASP A 314 8.09 -29.47 -34.51
N LEU A 315 7.15 -29.24 -35.43
CA LEU A 315 5.74 -28.99 -35.11
C LEU A 315 5.01 -30.26 -34.65
N ASN A 316 5.39 -31.43 -35.16
CA ASN A 316 4.79 -32.70 -34.72
C ASN A 316 5.19 -32.99 -33.28
N TYR A 317 6.48 -32.83 -32.97
CA TYR A 317 6.96 -32.92 -31.59
C TYR A 317 6.28 -31.89 -30.67
N ALA A 318 6.02 -30.67 -31.14
CA ALA A 318 5.30 -29.67 -30.36
C ALA A 318 3.86 -30.10 -30.06
N GLN A 319 3.14 -30.65 -31.04
CA GLN A 319 1.81 -31.22 -30.86
C GLN A 319 1.83 -32.36 -29.84
N ASP A 320 2.75 -33.33 -30.00
CA ASP A 320 2.89 -34.47 -29.08
C ASP A 320 3.13 -34.03 -27.63
N VAL A 321 3.97 -33.00 -27.42
CA VAL A 321 4.24 -32.45 -26.08
C VAL A 321 2.99 -31.78 -25.50
N LEU A 322 2.24 -31.04 -26.31
CA LEU A 322 1.00 -30.40 -25.87
C LEU A 322 -0.08 -31.44 -25.53
N ASP A 323 -0.19 -32.51 -26.30
CA ASP A 323 -1.14 -33.61 -26.07
C ASP A 323 -0.78 -34.48 -24.87
N ALA A 324 0.51 -34.70 -24.65
CA ALA A 324 0.98 -35.46 -23.48
C ALA A 324 0.79 -34.69 -22.17
N ASP A 325 0.98 -33.37 -22.17
CA ASP A 325 0.92 -32.55 -20.97
C ASP A 325 -0.50 -32.03 -20.64
N HIS A 326 -1.44 -32.02 -21.61
CA HIS A 326 -2.80 -31.49 -21.45
C HIS A 326 -3.85 -32.38 -22.14
N PHE A 327 -4.93 -32.68 -21.43
CA PHE A 327 -6.08 -33.38 -21.99
C PHE A 327 -7.10 -32.42 -22.62
N GLY A 328 -7.69 -32.80 -23.75
CA GLY A 328 -8.64 -31.97 -24.50
C GLY A 328 -7.98 -30.74 -25.13
N LEU A 329 -8.71 -29.61 -25.15
CA LEU A 329 -8.22 -28.31 -25.67
C LEU A 329 -7.77 -28.34 -27.13
N ASP A 330 -8.34 -29.19 -27.98
CA ASP A 330 -7.86 -29.43 -29.35
C ASP A 330 -7.73 -28.14 -30.17
N LYS A 331 -8.77 -27.29 -30.13
CA LYS A 331 -8.76 -25.98 -30.81
C LYS A 331 -7.65 -25.05 -30.30
N VAL A 332 -7.35 -25.09 -29.00
CA VAL A 332 -6.32 -24.23 -28.39
C VAL A 332 -4.94 -24.72 -28.78
N LYS A 333 -4.72 -26.04 -28.75
CA LYS A 333 -3.46 -26.66 -29.16
C LYS A 333 -3.16 -26.43 -30.64
N GLU A 334 -4.17 -26.62 -31.50
CA GLU A 334 -4.08 -26.34 -32.93
C GLU A 334 -3.65 -24.89 -33.18
N ARG A 335 -4.30 -23.91 -32.54
CA ARG A 335 -3.90 -22.49 -32.62
C ARG A 335 -2.47 -22.22 -32.16
N ILE A 336 -2.03 -22.87 -31.07
CA ILE A 336 -0.64 -22.75 -30.61
C ILE A 336 0.32 -23.31 -31.66
N VAL A 337 0.00 -24.43 -32.30
CA VAL A 337 0.83 -25.01 -33.36
C VAL A 337 0.85 -24.12 -34.61
N GLU A 338 -0.28 -23.54 -35.01
CA GLU A 338 -0.34 -22.53 -36.09
C GLU A 338 0.60 -21.35 -35.78
N TYR A 339 0.55 -20.83 -34.56
CA TYR A 339 1.42 -19.76 -34.09
C TYR A 339 2.91 -20.15 -34.18
N LEU A 340 3.26 -21.35 -33.71
CA LEU A 340 4.63 -21.88 -33.78
C LEU A 340 5.08 -22.12 -35.23
N ALA A 341 4.16 -22.49 -36.14
CA ALA A 341 4.46 -22.68 -37.55
C ALA A 341 4.86 -21.35 -38.21
N VAL A 342 4.15 -20.25 -37.93
CA VAL A 342 4.51 -18.90 -38.40
C VAL A 342 5.87 -18.49 -37.85
N GLN A 343 6.12 -18.73 -36.56
CA GLN A 343 7.40 -18.44 -35.90
C GLN A 343 8.56 -19.25 -36.49
N SER A 344 8.34 -20.49 -36.91
CA SER A 344 9.40 -21.34 -37.50
C SER A 344 9.97 -20.76 -38.82
N ARG A 345 9.16 -20.00 -39.55
CA ARG A 345 9.56 -19.37 -40.83
C ARG A 345 10.24 -18.02 -40.65
N GLN A 346 10.03 -17.33 -39.54
CA GLN A 346 10.61 -16.02 -39.28
C GLN A 346 11.92 -16.14 -38.49
N LYS A 347 12.95 -15.38 -38.89
CA LYS A 347 14.23 -15.33 -38.15
C LYS A 347 14.17 -14.46 -36.88
N LYS A 348 13.23 -13.53 -36.81
CA LYS A 348 12.95 -12.65 -35.66
C LYS A 348 11.47 -12.78 -35.30
N LEU A 349 11.14 -12.77 -34.02
CA LEU A 349 9.77 -12.80 -33.54
C LEU A 349 9.09 -11.47 -33.90
N LYS A 350 8.50 -11.37 -35.10
CA LYS A 350 7.72 -10.21 -35.55
C LYS A 350 6.28 -10.68 -35.76
N GLY A 351 5.50 -10.63 -34.70
CA GLY A 351 4.12 -11.05 -34.72
C GLY A 351 3.40 -10.68 -33.42
N PRO A 352 2.07 -10.85 -33.38
CA PRO A 352 1.30 -10.62 -32.18
C PRO A 352 1.77 -11.54 -31.04
N ILE A 353 1.61 -11.06 -29.82
CA ILE A 353 1.97 -11.81 -28.62
C ILE A 353 0.81 -12.73 -28.24
N LEU A 354 1.12 -14.00 -28.00
CA LEU A 354 0.10 -14.97 -27.61
C LEU A 354 -0.48 -14.61 -26.23
N CYS A 355 -1.80 -14.37 -26.15
CA CYS A 355 -2.50 -14.10 -24.91
C CYS A 355 -3.52 -15.21 -24.59
N LEU A 356 -3.25 -15.97 -23.54
CA LEU A 356 -4.12 -17.05 -23.07
C LEU A 356 -5.13 -16.49 -22.07
N VAL A 357 -6.41 -16.43 -22.46
CA VAL A 357 -7.49 -15.86 -21.65
C VAL A 357 -8.47 -16.94 -21.24
N GLY A 358 -8.88 -16.98 -19.96
CA GLY A 358 -9.87 -17.95 -19.49
C GLY A 358 -10.01 -17.95 -17.97
N PRO A 359 -10.96 -18.70 -17.40
CA PRO A 359 -11.14 -18.74 -15.95
C PRO A 359 -9.90 -19.32 -15.22
N PRO A 360 -9.77 -19.08 -13.90
CA PRO A 360 -8.67 -19.64 -13.13
C PRO A 360 -8.72 -21.17 -13.11
N GLY A 361 -7.54 -21.81 -13.17
CA GLY A 361 -7.44 -23.27 -13.08
C GLY A 361 -7.67 -24.03 -14.39
N VAL A 362 -7.75 -23.34 -15.54
CA VAL A 362 -7.84 -23.99 -16.86
C VAL A 362 -6.49 -24.40 -17.47
N GLY A 363 -5.38 -24.25 -16.75
CA GLY A 363 -4.06 -24.72 -17.26
C GLY A 363 -3.29 -23.72 -18.14
N LYS A 364 -3.61 -22.42 -18.11
CA LYS A 364 -2.89 -21.37 -18.86
C LYS A 364 -1.37 -21.38 -18.60
N THR A 365 -0.98 -21.42 -17.33
CA THR A 365 0.43 -21.45 -16.93
C THR A 365 1.12 -22.75 -17.34
N SER A 366 0.43 -23.90 -17.26
CA SER A 366 0.98 -25.18 -17.70
C SER A 366 1.13 -25.23 -19.23
N LEU A 367 0.23 -24.61 -20.00
CA LEU A 367 0.37 -24.48 -21.46
C LEU A 367 1.64 -23.69 -21.81
N GLY A 368 1.88 -22.55 -21.15
CA GLY A 368 3.12 -21.80 -21.33
C GLY A 368 4.39 -22.63 -21.07
N LYS A 369 4.35 -23.50 -20.06
CA LYS A 369 5.46 -24.43 -19.75
C LYS A 369 5.63 -25.50 -20.83
N SER A 370 4.54 -26.04 -21.36
CA SER A 370 4.58 -27.01 -22.46
C SER A 370 5.10 -26.38 -23.76
N ILE A 371 4.73 -25.12 -24.06
CA ILE A 371 5.27 -24.37 -25.21
C ILE A 371 6.79 -24.19 -25.06
N ALA A 372 7.28 -23.86 -23.86
CA ALA A 372 8.73 -23.72 -23.62
C ALA A 372 9.47 -25.06 -23.82
N LYS A 373 8.89 -26.17 -23.31
CA LYS A 373 9.41 -27.54 -23.49
C LYS A 373 9.40 -27.99 -24.95
N ALA A 374 8.34 -27.67 -25.69
CA ALA A 374 8.20 -27.95 -27.12
C ALA A 374 9.25 -27.20 -27.95
N THR A 375 9.43 -25.91 -27.69
CA THR A 375 10.38 -25.04 -28.41
C THR A 375 11.83 -25.17 -27.95
N GLY A 376 12.10 -25.87 -26.85
CA GLY A 376 13.44 -26.02 -26.27
C GLY A 376 13.98 -24.73 -25.63
N ARG A 377 13.10 -23.83 -25.20
CA ARG A 377 13.44 -22.58 -24.53
C ARG A 377 13.39 -22.73 -23.01
N GLU A 378 14.21 -21.96 -22.30
CA GLU A 378 14.11 -21.86 -20.84
C GLU A 378 12.80 -21.17 -20.45
N PHE A 379 12.06 -21.77 -19.51
CA PHE A 379 10.79 -21.24 -19.05
C PHE A 379 10.98 -20.29 -17.87
N ILE A 380 10.53 -19.05 -18.01
CA ILE A 380 10.48 -18.07 -16.93
C ILE A 380 9.06 -17.56 -16.77
N ARG A 381 8.59 -17.53 -15.52
CA ARG A 381 7.31 -16.95 -15.15
C ARG A 381 7.53 -15.65 -14.39
N MET A 382 6.86 -14.60 -14.83
CA MET A 382 6.82 -13.29 -14.18
C MET A 382 5.36 -12.92 -13.92
N ALA A 383 4.99 -12.78 -12.65
CA ALA A 383 3.65 -12.36 -12.27
C ALA A 383 3.55 -10.83 -12.34
N LEU A 384 2.54 -10.34 -13.06
CA LEU A 384 2.20 -8.93 -13.19
C LEU A 384 1.05 -8.50 -12.26
N GLY A 385 0.37 -9.47 -11.64
CA GLY A 385 -0.67 -9.20 -10.66
C GLY A 385 -0.15 -8.36 -9.49
N GLY A 386 -0.77 -7.20 -9.26
CA GLY A 386 -0.42 -6.28 -8.19
C GLY A 386 0.76 -5.35 -8.49
N VAL A 387 1.33 -5.38 -9.71
CA VAL A 387 2.30 -4.38 -10.17
C VAL A 387 1.58 -3.04 -10.33
N ARG A 388 2.14 -2.00 -9.71
CA ARG A 388 1.59 -0.64 -9.69
C ARG A 388 2.58 0.44 -10.13
N ASP A 389 3.86 0.11 -10.18
CA ASP A 389 4.94 1.05 -10.48
C ASP A 389 5.75 0.54 -11.68
N GLU A 390 6.08 1.45 -12.59
CA GLU A 390 6.98 1.24 -13.71
C GLU A 390 8.37 0.79 -13.28
N ALA A 391 8.84 1.23 -12.10
CA ALA A 391 10.13 0.83 -11.55
C ALA A 391 10.22 -0.69 -11.30
N GLU A 392 9.11 -1.41 -11.16
CA GLU A 392 9.14 -2.87 -11.07
C GLU A 392 9.52 -3.53 -12.40
N ILE A 393 9.23 -2.88 -13.53
CA ILE A 393 9.55 -3.38 -14.88
C ILE A 393 10.93 -2.88 -15.32
N ARG A 394 11.21 -1.56 -15.19
CA ARG A 394 12.45 -0.90 -15.65
C ARG A 394 13.54 -0.74 -14.58
N GLY A 395 13.28 -1.06 -13.32
CA GLY A 395 14.23 -0.90 -12.22
C GLY A 395 14.34 0.54 -11.70
N HIS A 396 15.16 0.72 -10.66
CA HIS A 396 15.45 2.04 -10.10
C HIS A 396 16.76 2.61 -10.66
N ARG A 397 16.85 3.94 -10.74
CA ARG A 397 18.11 4.62 -11.04
C ARG A 397 19.18 4.23 -10.02
N ARG A 398 20.44 4.15 -10.48
CA ARG A 398 21.61 3.75 -9.67
C ARG A 398 22.09 4.88 -8.74
N THR A 399 21.23 5.35 -7.84
CA THR A 399 21.52 6.46 -6.91
C THR A 399 21.77 6.01 -5.47
N TYR A 400 21.30 4.83 -5.06
CA TYR A 400 21.45 4.31 -3.70
C TYR A 400 21.89 2.85 -3.69
N ILE A 401 22.49 2.39 -2.58
CA ILE A 401 22.94 1.00 -2.40
C ILE A 401 21.78 -0.01 -2.60
N GLY A 402 20.55 0.40 -2.30
CA GLY A 402 19.34 -0.42 -2.46
C GLY A 402 18.72 -0.41 -3.85
N SER A 403 19.30 0.32 -4.83
CA SER A 403 18.80 0.32 -6.21
C SER A 403 18.93 -1.06 -6.82
N MET A 404 17.85 -1.54 -7.44
CA MET A 404 17.77 -2.87 -8.06
C MET A 404 17.32 -2.75 -9.52
N PRO A 405 17.79 -3.64 -10.42
CA PRO A 405 17.26 -3.76 -11.77
C PRO A 405 15.79 -4.18 -11.76
N GLY A 406 15.09 -3.92 -12.86
CA GLY A 406 13.71 -4.32 -13.04
C GLY A 406 13.52 -5.84 -13.09
N LYS A 407 12.29 -6.31 -12.85
CA LYS A 407 11.93 -7.73 -12.86
C LYS A 407 12.26 -8.41 -14.20
N VAL A 408 12.27 -7.69 -15.31
CA VAL A 408 12.67 -8.20 -16.63
C VAL A 408 14.14 -8.64 -16.62
N ILE A 409 15.04 -7.75 -16.21
CA ILE A 409 16.48 -8.04 -16.11
C ILE A 409 16.78 -9.12 -15.07
N GLN A 410 16.10 -9.08 -13.92
CA GLN A 410 16.22 -10.13 -12.90
C GLN A 410 15.80 -11.51 -13.45
N SER A 411 14.75 -11.54 -14.27
CA SER A 411 14.24 -12.75 -14.93
C SER A 411 15.20 -13.26 -16.00
N MET A 412 15.86 -12.37 -16.74
CA MET A 412 16.92 -12.72 -17.68
C MET A 412 18.16 -13.32 -16.99
N LYS A 413 18.58 -12.76 -15.84
CA LYS A 413 19.65 -13.36 -15.01
C LYS A 413 19.28 -14.78 -14.56
N LYS A 414 18.02 -15.02 -14.17
CA LYS A 414 17.52 -16.36 -13.80
C LYS A 414 17.50 -17.33 -14.99
N ALA A 415 17.12 -16.85 -16.18
CA ALA A 415 17.06 -17.65 -17.40
C ALA A 415 18.44 -18.14 -17.86
N LYS A 416 19.50 -17.34 -17.63
CA LYS A 416 20.87 -17.60 -18.10
C LYS A 416 21.02 -17.76 -19.63
N LYS A 417 19.95 -17.48 -20.39
CA LYS A 417 19.86 -17.60 -21.85
C LYS A 417 19.22 -16.33 -22.41
N SER A 418 19.58 -15.95 -23.64
CA SER A 418 19.10 -14.70 -24.28
C SER A 418 17.80 -14.88 -25.09
N ASN A 419 17.32 -16.11 -25.26
CA ASN A 419 16.06 -16.43 -25.96
C ASN A 419 15.05 -17.28 -25.13
N PRO A 420 14.83 -17.00 -23.83
CA PRO A 420 13.86 -17.72 -23.02
C PRO A 420 12.42 -17.48 -23.49
N LEU A 421 11.50 -18.29 -22.96
CA LEU A 421 10.07 -18.03 -23.02
C LEU A 421 9.65 -17.33 -21.72
N PHE A 422 9.15 -16.11 -21.83
CA PHE A 422 8.60 -15.32 -20.74
C PHE A 422 7.08 -15.49 -20.69
N LEU A 423 6.60 -16.10 -19.62
CA LEU A 423 5.19 -16.13 -19.29
C LEU A 423 4.85 -14.96 -18.36
N LEU A 424 4.17 -13.95 -18.90
CA LEU A 424 3.64 -12.80 -18.17
C LEU A 424 2.26 -13.15 -17.62
N ASP A 425 2.19 -13.46 -16.33
CA ASP A 425 0.99 -14.01 -15.68
C ASP A 425 0.12 -12.89 -15.10
N GLU A 426 -1.20 -12.99 -15.27
CA GLU A 426 -2.21 -12.05 -14.73
C GLU A 426 -2.07 -10.60 -15.21
N ILE A 427 -1.96 -10.39 -16.53
CA ILE A 427 -1.85 -9.05 -17.12
C ILE A 427 -3.12 -8.18 -16.91
N ASP A 428 -4.26 -8.80 -16.65
CA ASP A 428 -5.54 -8.13 -16.34
C ASP A 428 -5.59 -7.57 -14.90
N LYS A 429 -4.63 -7.91 -14.04
CA LYS A 429 -4.59 -7.46 -12.63
C LYS A 429 -3.54 -6.39 -12.37
N MET A 430 -3.08 -5.71 -13.41
CA MET A 430 -2.18 -4.56 -13.27
C MET A 430 -2.97 -3.34 -12.80
N GLY A 431 -2.45 -2.65 -11.79
CA GLY A 431 -3.08 -1.44 -11.25
C GLY A 431 -2.61 -0.20 -12.02
N GLN A 432 -3.53 0.73 -12.28
CA GLN A 432 -3.18 2.09 -12.64
C GLN A 432 -3.13 2.92 -11.35
N ASP A 433 -1.95 3.41 -10.98
CA ASP A 433 -1.77 4.35 -9.86
C ASP A 433 -1.27 5.71 -10.40
N PHE A 434 -1.48 6.78 -9.64
CA PHE A 434 -1.15 8.17 -10.03
C PHE A 434 0.36 8.43 -10.24
N ARG A 435 1.24 7.46 -9.95
CA ARG A 435 2.70 7.57 -10.00
C ARG A 435 3.33 7.11 -11.32
N GLY A 436 2.55 6.55 -12.24
CA GLY A 436 3.03 6.07 -13.54
C GLY A 436 2.16 4.92 -14.06
N ASP A 437 2.16 4.70 -15.38
CA ASP A 437 1.43 3.60 -15.99
C ASP A 437 2.38 2.43 -16.30
N PRO A 438 2.35 1.33 -15.52
CA PRO A 438 3.20 0.16 -15.77
C PRO A 438 2.92 -0.49 -17.14
N SER A 439 1.76 -0.21 -17.75
CA SER A 439 1.43 -0.69 -19.10
C SER A 439 2.37 -0.10 -20.15
N SER A 440 2.82 1.14 -19.96
CA SER A 440 3.75 1.83 -20.88
C SER A 440 5.14 1.18 -20.91
N ALA A 441 5.67 0.82 -19.75
CA ALA A 441 6.93 0.09 -19.65
C ALA A 441 6.84 -1.32 -20.25
N LEU A 442 5.69 -1.99 -20.09
CA LEU A 442 5.46 -3.28 -20.73
C LEU A 442 5.34 -3.17 -22.25
N LEU A 443 4.76 -2.08 -22.78
CA LEU A 443 4.73 -1.86 -24.22
C LEU A 443 6.14 -1.81 -24.81
N GLU A 444 7.08 -1.13 -24.17
CA GLU A 444 8.48 -1.09 -24.66
C GLU A 444 9.13 -2.49 -24.68
N VAL A 445 8.84 -3.32 -23.66
CA VAL A 445 9.35 -4.70 -23.57
C VAL A 445 8.71 -5.62 -24.61
N LEU A 446 7.43 -5.42 -24.89
CA LEU A 446 6.62 -6.29 -25.73
C LEU A 446 6.64 -5.89 -27.21
N ASP A 447 6.87 -4.62 -27.52
CA ASP A 447 6.88 -4.09 -28.88
C ASP A 447 8.10 -4.62 -29.67
N PRO A 448 7.93 -5.37 -30.77
CA PRO A 448 9.03 -5.84 -31.61
C PRO A 448 9.90 -4.73 -32.21
N GLU A 449 9.42 -3.47 -32.24
CA GLU A 449 10.20 -2.33 -32.72
C GLU A 449 11.07 -1.69 -31.64
N GLN A 450 10.69 -1.80 -30.37
CA GLN A 450 11.39 -1.15 -29.25
C GLN A 450 12.20 -2.14 -28.40
N ASN A 451 11.80 -3.41 -28.36
CA ASN A 451 12.38 -4.40 -27.45
C ASN A 451 13.86 -4.74 -27.74
N SER A 452 14.37 -4.43 -28.93
CA SER A 452 15.80 -4.59 -29.24
C SER A 452 16.69 -3.56 -28.55
N THR A 453 16.12 -2.43 -28.13
CA THR A 453 16.81 -1.30 -27.50
C THR A 453 16.23 -1.00 -26.12
N PHE A 454 15.68 -2.01 -25.44
CA PHE A 454 15.08 -1.85 -24.11
C PHE A 454 16.10 -1.30 -23.12
N MET A 455 15.76 -0.21 -22.43
CA MET A 455 16.66 0.44 -21.47
C MET A 455 16.13 0.35 -20.03
N ASP A 456 16.81 -0.45 -19.21
CA ASP A 456 16.56 -0.51 -17.77
C ASP A 456 17.27 0.66 -17.05
N HIS A 457 16.59 1.31 -16.10
CA HIS A 457 17.09 2.48 -15.38
C HIS A 457 18.29 2.19 -14.47
N TYR A 458 18.49 0.93 -14.08
CA TYR A 458 19.65 0.52 -13.29
C TYR A 458 20.86 0.23 -14.17
N LEU A 459 20.64 -0.45 -15.32
CA LEU A 459 21.71 -0.81 -16.26
C LEU A 459 22.18 0.40 -17.09
N GLU A 460 21.25 1.27 -17.49
CA GLU A 460 21.43 2.43 -18.39
C GLU A 460 22.27 2.09 -19.63
N VAL A 461 22.03 0.90 -20.19
CA VAL A 461 22.52 0.43 -21.50
C VAL A 461 21.38 -0.29 -22.21
N GLU A 462 21.39 -0.29 -23.53
CA GLU A 462 20.41 -1.04 -24.32
C GLU A 462 20.61 -2.56 -24.16
N TYR A 463 19.52 -3.27 -23.89
CA TYR A 463 19.50 -4.73 -23.78
C TYR A 463 18.50 -5.35 -24.78
N ASP A 464 19.01 -6.19 -25.68
CA ASP A 464 18.23 -6.79 -26.75
C ASP A 464 17.32 -7.93 -26.25
N LEU A 465 16.02 -7.68 -26.24
CA LEU A 465 14.97 -8.65 -25.91
C LEU A 465 14.28 -9.24 -27.15
N SER A 466 14.71 -8.90 -28.37
CA SER A 466 14.04 -9.32 -29.62
C SER A 466 14.01 -10.84 -29.86
N SER A 467 14.88 -11.59 -29.18
CA SER A 467 14.94 -13.06 -29.24
C SER A 467 14.09 -13.74 -28.17
N VAL A 468 13.54 -12.99 -27.20
CA VAL A 468 12.69 -13.49 -26.12
C VAL A 468 11.29 -13.76 -26.66
N MET A 469 10.73 -14.93 -26.34
CA MET A 469 9.36 -15.27 -26.71
C MET A 469 8.43 -14.89 -25.57
N PHE A 470 7.55 -13.92 -25.77
CA PHE A 470 6.57 -13.51 -24.77
C PHE A 470 5.25 -14.25 -24.96
N VAL A 471 4.68 -14.73 -23.85
CA VAL A 471 3.33 -15.30 -23.77
C VAL A 471 2.66 -14.65 -22.57
N THR A 472 1.46 -14.13 -22.73
CA THR A 472 0.69 -13.49 -21.65
C THR A 472 -0.46 -14.38 -21.21
N THR A 473 -0.88 -14.26 -19.96
CA THR A 473 -2.12 -14.86 -19.47
C THR A 473 -3.00 -13.78 -18.85
N ALA A 474 -4.32 -13.95 -19.00
CA ALA A 474 -5.31 -13.10 -18.36
C ALA A 474 -6.49 -13.95 -17.87
N ASN A 475 -7.21 -13.51 -16.83
CA ASN A 475 -8.46 -14.17 -16.44
C ASN A 475 -9.65 -13.58 -17.20
N THR A 476 -9.64 -12.27 -17.38
CA THR A 476 -10.65 -11.51 -18.10
C THR A 476 -10.03 -10.77 -19.28
N LEU A 477 -10.88 -10.14 -20.10
CA LEU A 477 -10.45 -9.26 -21.19
C LEU A 477 -10.26 -7.81 -20.75
N ASN A 478 -10.23 -7.54 -19.44
CA ASN A 478 -9.97 -6.20 -18.90
C ASN A 478 -8.46 -5.90 -18.94
N ILE A 479 -7.90 -5.87 -20.15
CA ILE A 479 -6.49 -5.58 -20.42
C ILE A 479 -6.42 -4.17 -21.03
N PRO A 480 -5.38 -3.36 -20.73
CA PRO A 480 -5.22 -2.06 -21.38
C PRO A 480 -5.25 -2.18 -22.91
N ALA A 481 -6.07 -1.35 -23.58
CA ALA A 481 -6.27 -1.41 -25.02
C ALA A 481 -4.97 -1.37 -25.86
N PRO A 482 -3.96 -0.53 -25.53
CA PRO A 482 -2.70 -0.50 -26.28
C PRO A 482 -1.94 -1.83 -26.26
N LEU A 483 -2.09 -2.62 -25.20
CA LEU A 483 -1.49 -3.94 -25.08
C LEU A 483 -2.33 -4.98 -25.83
N MET A 484 -3.66 -4.88 -25.74
CA MET A 484 -4.59 -5.80 -26.38
C MET A 484 -4.45 -5.82 -27.91
N ASP A 485 -4.25 -4.66 -28.55
CA ASP A 485 -4.10 -4.54 -30.01
C ASP A 485 -2.85 -5.27 -30.55
N ARG A 486 -1.88 -5.54 -29.68
CA ARG A 486 -0.62 -6.23 -30.01
C ARG A 486 -0.66 -7.72 -29.64
N MET A 487 -1.81 -8.22 -29.19
CA MET A 487 -1.98 -9.60 -28.73
C MET A 487 -2.91 -10.42 -29.63
N GLU A 488 -2.55 -11.69 -29.80
CA GLU A 488 -3.43 -12.70 -30.35
C GLU A 488 -4.14 -13.43 -29.20
N ILE A 489 -5.45 -13.18 -29.07
CA ILE A 489 -6.23 -13.67 -27.94
C ILE A 489 -6.74 -15.08 -28.21
N ILE A 490 -6.27 -16.05 -27.43
CA ILE A 490 -6.80 -17.42 -27.40
C ILE A 490 -7.65 -17.60 -26.15
N ARG A 491 -8.96 -17.74 -26.34
CA ARG A 491 -9.89 -18.03 -25.26
C ARG A 491 -9.92 -19.52 -24.94
N ILE A 492 -9.62 -19.85 -23.69
CA ILE A 492 -9.69 -21.19 -23.11
C ILE A 492 -10.96 -21.27 -22.28
N ALA A 493 -11.90 -22.11 -22.70
CA ALA A 493 -13.13 -22.37 -21.97
C ALA A 493 -12.85 -23.20 -20.71
N GLY A 494 -13.87 -23.31 -19.84
CA GLY A 494 -13.88 -24.28 -18.76
C GLY A 494 -13.94 -25.72 -19.29
N TYR A 495 -13.69 -26.67 -18.40
CA TYR A 495 -13.74 -28.10 -18.71
C TYR A 495 -15.12 -28.70 -18.40
N THR A 496 -15.54 -29.68 -19.20
CA THR A 496 -16.70 -30.54 -18.90
C THR A 496 -16.41 -31.49 -17.74
N GLU A 497 -17.43 -32.12 -17.16
CA GLU A 497 -17.21 -33.09 -16.07
C GLU A 497 -16.32 -34.25 -16.50
N ASP A 498 -16.56 -34.82 -17.68
CA ASP A 498 -15.77 -35.93 -18.22
C ASP A 498 -14.33 -35.52 -18.51
N GLU A 499 -14.11 -34.31 -19.04
CA GLU A 499 -12.77 -33.75 -19.22
C GLU A 499 -12.05 -33.59 -17.87
N LYS A 500 -12.73 -33.10 -16.83
CA LYS A 500 -12.14 -32.97 -15.50
C LYS A 500 -11.78 -34.32 -14.89
N ILE A 501 -12.59 -35.36 -15.11
CA ILE A 501 -12.29 -36.73 -14.66
C ILE A 501 -11.01 -37.23 -15.34
N GLU A 502 -10.88 -37.08 -16.65
CA GLU A 502 -9.69 -37.51 -17.38
C GLU A 502 -8.45 -36.70 -16.98
N ILE A 503 -8.57 -35.38 -16.80
CA ILE A 503 -7.49 -34.52 -16.28
C ILE A 503 -7.06 -34.98 -14.87
N ALA A 504 -8.03 -35.29 -14.01
CA ALA A 504 -7.75 -35.77 -12.66
C ALA A 504 -6.94 -37.07 -12.70
N LYS A 505 -7.36 -38.05 -13.50
CA LYS A 505 -6.69 -39.35 -13.61
C LYS A 505 -5.29 -39.24 -14.22
N ARG A 506 -5.15 -38.53 -15.35
CA ARG A 506 -3.91 -38.50 -16.14
C ARG A 506 -2.85 -37.57 -15.56
N HIS A 507 -3.25 -36.46 -14.94
CA HIS A 507 -2.32 -35.40 -14.55
C HIS A 507 -2.34 -35.11 -13.04
N LEU A 508 -3.52 -34.93 -12.44
CA LEU A 508 -3.60 -34.51 -11.03
C LEU A 508 -3.24 -35.65 -10.06
N MET A 509 -3.74 -36.86 -10.28
CA MET A 509 -3.49 -38.02 -9.42
C MET A 509 -2.00 -38.40 -9.34
N PRO A 510 -1.26 -38.53 -10.48
CA PRO A 510 0.18 -38.76 -10.42
C PRO A 510 0.94 -37.65 -9.68
N LYS A 511 0.46 -36.39 -9.82
CA LYS A 511 1.03 -35.25 -9.11
C LYS A 511 0.79 -35.34 -7.60
N VAL A 512 -0.44 -35.66 -7.17
CA VAL A 512 -0.79 -35.85 -5.75
C VAL A 512 0.06 -36.94 -5.11
N ILE A 513 0.22 -38.08 -5.79
CA ILE A 513 1.05 -39.21 -5.32
C ILE A 513 2.50 -38.76 -5.13
N ARG A 514 3.07 -38.07 -6.13
CA ARG A 514 4.45 -37.57 -6.10
C ARG A 514 4.67 -36.54 -4.99
N ASP A 515 3.79 -35.54 -4.89
CA ASP A 515 3.94 -34.42 -3.96
C ASP A 515 3.75 -34.85 -2.49
N HIS A 516 3.05 -35.96 -2.24
CA HIS A 516 2.86 -36.56 -0.91
C HIS A 516 3.76 -37.77 -0.62
N ALA A 517 4.70 -38.09 -1.53
CA ALA A 517 5.62 -39.22 -1.41
C ALA A 517 4.93 -40.58 -1.17
N LEU A 518 3.73 -40.77 -1.73
CA LEU A 518 3.00 -42.03 -1.68
C LEU A 518 3.58 -43.02 -2.70
N GLN A 519 3.63 -44.30 -2.35
CA GLN A 519 3.95 -45.34 -3.32
C GLN A 519 2.77 -45.58 -4.28
N PRO A 520 3.01 -46.04 -5.53
CA PRO A 520 1.95 -46.20 -6.55
C PRO A 520 0.75 -47.07 -6.12
N ASN A 521 0.95 -48.00 -5.18
CA ASN A 521 -0.09 -48.93 -4.70
C ASN A 521 -0.67 -48.55 -3.33
N GLU A 522 -0.17 -47.49 -2.69
CA GLU A 522 -0.63 -47.09 -1.34
C GLU A 522 -1.92 -46.27 -1.38
N PHE A 523 -2.20 -45.58 -2.48
CA PHE A 523 -3.31 -44.65 -2.59
C PHE A 523 -4.01 -44.74 -3.95
N SER A 524 -5.33 -44.91 -3.93
CA SER A 524 -6.16 -44.88 -5.14
C SER A 524 -7.51 -44.23 -4.87
N VAL A 525 -8.02 -43.52 -5.87
CA VAL A 525 -9.34 -42.86 -5.84
C VAL A 525 -10.15 -43.42 -7.00
N GLY A 526 -11.33 -43.97 -6.71
CA GLY A 526 -12.24 -44.48 -7.73
C GLY A 526 -12.80 -43.35 -8.61
N GLU A 527 -13.16 -43.67 -9.85
CA GLU A 527 -13.73 -42.68 -10.77
C GLU A 527 -15.02 -42.05 -10.22
N ASP A 528 -15.91 -42.85 -9.63
CA ASP A 528 -17.14 -42.34 -9.01
C ASP A 528 -16.87 -41.41 -7.84
N ALA A 529 -15.77 -41.62 -7.11
CA ALA A 529 -15.33 -40.71 -6.06
C ALA A 529 -14.86 -39.38 -6.66
N ILE A 530 -14.09 -39.40 -7.76
CA ILE A 530 -13.68 -38.18 -8.47
C ILE A 530 -14.90 -37.42 -8.99
N ARG A 531 -15.87 -38.12 -9.60
CA ARG A 531 -17.14 -37.53 -10.04
C ARG A 531 -17.89 -36.88 -8.89
N GLY A 532 -17.99 -37.57 -7.74
CA GLY A 532 -18.56 -37.02 -6.52
C GLY A 532 -17.85 -35.75 -6.04
N ILE A 533 -16.51 -35.70 -6.08
CA ILE A 533 -15.74 -34.48 -5.74
C ILE A 533 -16.12 -33.32 -6.66
N ILE A 534 -16.15 -33.58 -7.97
CA ILE A 534 -16.47 -32.56 -8.98
C ILE A 534 -17.87 -31.98 -8.72
N GLN A 535 -18.86 -32.84 -8.49
CA GLN A 535 -20.27 -32.44 -8.36
C GLN A 535 -20.62 -31.81 -7.02
N THR A 536 -20.05 -32.29 -5.90
CA THR A 536 -20.54 -31.90 -4.55
C THR A 536 -19.51 -31.14 -3.69
N TYR A 537 -18.23 -31.12 -4.08
CA TYR A 537 -17.17 -30.46 -3.31
C TYR A 537 -16.46 -29.33 -4.06
N THR A 538 -16.66 -29.22 -5.38
CA THR A 538 -16.11 -28.16 -6.22
C THR A 538 -17.20 -27.38 -6.95
N ARG A 539 -16.94 -26.11 -7.23
CA ARG A 539 -17.81 -25.26 -8.05
C ARG A 539 -16.95 -24.22 -8.78
N GLU A 540 -16.44 -24.62 -9.94
CA GLU A 540 -15.52 -23.82 -10.76
C GLU A 540 -15.50 -24.32 -12.21
N ALA A 541 -15.07 -23.48 -13.16
CA ALA A 541 -14.84 -23.87 -14.55
C ALA A 541 -13.56 -24.71 -14.74
N GLY A 542 -12.52 -24.43 -13.93
CA GLY A 542 -11.22 -25.09 -14.00
C GLY A 542 -11.11 -26.35 -13.13
N VAL A 543 -9.88 -26.72 -12.80
CA VAL A 543 -9.55 -27.87 -11.92
C VAL A 543 -8.73 -27.50 -10.68
N ARG A 544 -8.65 -26.22 -10.31
CA ARG A 544 -7.83 -25.74 -9.18
C ARG A 544 -8.37 -26.20 -7.82
N SER A 545 -9.67 -26.07 -7.60
CA SER A 545 -10.35 -26.58 -6.41
C SER A 545 -10.37 -28.10 -6.41
N LEU A 546 -10.56 -28.73 -7.57
CA LEU A 546 -10.45 -30.18 -7.71
C LEU A 546 -9.07 -30.69 -7.27
N GLU A 547 -8.00 -30.08 -7.78
CA GLU A 547 -6.62 -30.37 -7.36
C GLU A 547 -6.45 -30.20 -5.85
N ARG A 548 -7.00 -29.12 -5.26
CA ARG A 548 -6.92 -28.87 -3.81
C ARG A 548 -7.59 -29.97 -3.00
N GLU A 549 -8.78 -30.42 -3.40
CA GLU A 549 -9.49 -31.49 -2.69
C GLU A 549 -8.76 -32.84 -2.87
N LEU A 550 -8.23 -33.15 -4.06
CA LEU A 550 -7.39 -34.34 -4.27
C LEU A 550 -6.09 -34.32 -3.42
N MET A 551 -5.43 -33.17 -3.31
CA MET A 551 -4.26 -33.01 -2.44
C MET A 551 -4.63 -33.19 -0.96
N LYS A 552 -5.82 -32.75 -0.54
CA LYS A 552 -6.34 -33.00 0.81
C LYS A 552 -6.58 -34.50 1.05
N LEU A 553 -7.11 -35.23 0.07
CA LEU A 553 -7.24 -36.68 0.13
C LEU A 553 -5.88 -37.37 0.29
N GLY A 554 -4.89 -37.00 -0.54
CA GLY A 554 -3.54 -37.55 -0.46
C GLY A 554 -2.92 -37.37 0.94
N ARG A 555 -3.04 -36.17 1.51
CA ARG A 555 -2.57 -35.87 2.87
C ARG A 555 -3.25 -36.71 3.94
N LYS A 556 -4.58 -36.89 3.85
CA LYS A 556 -5.32 -37.73 4.79
C LYS A 556 -4.96 -39.20 4.64
N ALA A 557 -4.77 -39.68 3.42
CA ALA A 557 -4.33 -41.05 3.16
C ALA A 557 -2.96 -41.33 3.79
N VAL A 558 -1.98 -40.44 3.61
CA VAL A 558 -0.66 -40.54 4.30
C VAL A 558 -0.83 -40.59 5.82
N THR A 559 -1.67 -39.71 6.36
CA THR A 559 -1.92 -39.65 7.81
C THR A 559 -2.53 -40.95 8.33
N GLU A 560 -3.48 -41.53 7.58
CA GLU A 560 -4.12 -42.79 7.94
C GLU A 560 -3.15 -43.97 7.86
N ILE A 561 -2.35 -44.06 6.80
CA ILE A 561 -1.32 -45.10 6.63
C ILE A 561 -0.35 -45.09 7.81
N LEU A 562 0.14 -43.91 8.20
CA LEU A 562 1.09 -43.77 9.32
C LEU A 562 0.45 -44.06 10.69
N ARG A 563 -0.80 -43.64 10.93
CA ARG A 563 -1.47 -43.84 12.22
C ARG A 563 -1.98 -45.26 12.42
N THR A 564 -2.56 -45.86 11.39
CA THR A 564 -3.25 -47.15 11.47
C THR A 564 -2.42 -48.32 10.96
N LYS A 565 -1.23 -48.06 10.40
CA LYS A 565 -0.38 -49.06 9.72
C LYS A 565 -1.08 -49.81 8.59
N LYS A 566 -2.16 -49.25 8.03
CA LYS A 566 -2.80 -49.78 6.82
C LYS A 566 -1.83 -49.70 5.66
N LYS A 567 -1.77 -50.75 4.84
CA LYS A 567 -0.87 -50.82 3.68
C LYS A 567 -1.39 -50.06 2.46
N THR A 568 -2.71 -49.92 2.34
CA THR A 568 -3.36 -49.31 1.17
C THR A 568 -4.63 -48.57 1.58
N VAL A 569 -4.83 -47.36 1.05
CA VAL A 569 -6.04 -46.56 1.22
C VAL A 569 -6.73 -46.39 -0.13
N LYS A 570 -7.97 -46.89 -0.22
CA LYS A 570 -8.81 -46.77 -1.41
C LYS A 570 -10.02 -45.90 -1.09
N ILE A 571 -10.18 -44.81 -1.83
CA ILE A 571 -11.28 -43.87 -1.66
C ILE A 571 -12.35 -44.16 -2.72
N THR A 572 -13.56 -44.40 -2.26
CA THR A 572 -14.78 -44.65 -3.03
C THR A 572 -15.78 -43.51 -2.80
N ALA A 573 -16.88 -43.49 -3.54
CA ALA A 573 -17.93 -42.47 -3.34
C ALA A 573 -18.55 -42.53 -1.94
N GLU A 574 -18.67 -43.73 -1.36
CA GLU A 574 -19.28 -43.97 -0.04
C GLU A 574 -18.43 -43.43 1.12
N ASN A 575 -17.10 -43.65 1.08
CA ASN A 575 -16.20 -43.20 2.15
C ASN A 575 -15.65 -41.78 1.93
N LEU A 576 -16.04 -41.11 0.84
CA LEU A 576 -15.56 -39.78 0.49
C LEU A 576 -15.82 -38.75 1.60
N ALA A 577 -16.97 -38.87 2.28
CA ALA A 577 -17.37 -37.99 3.38
C ALA A 577 -16.45 -38.09 4.60
N ASP A 578 -15.85 -39.25 4.87
CA ASP A 578 -14.91 -39.44 5.98
C ASP A 578 -13.63 -38.61 5.77
N TYR A 579 -13.22 -38.45 4.51
CA TYR A 579 -12.04 -37.69 4.14
C TYR A 579 -12.34 -36.20 3.90
N LEU A 580 -13.39 -35.84 3.17
CA LEU A 580 -13.64 -34.44 2.80
C LEU A 580 -14.59 -33.71 3.76
N GLY A 581 -15.38 -34.45 4.55
CA GLY A 581 -16.47 -33.94 5.38
C GLY A 581 -17.79 -33.92 4.62
N VAL A 582 -18.79 -33.23 5.16
CA VAL A 582 -20.13 -33.09 4.57
C VAL A 582 -20.03 -32.41 3.18
N PRO A 583 -20.82 -32.86 2.17
CA PRO A 583 -20.93 -32.20 0.87
C PRO A 583 -21.18 -30.69 1.00
N ARG A 584 -20.44 -29.90 0.22
CA ARG A 584 -20.52 -28.42 0.27
C ARG A 584 -21.56 -27.85 -0.69
N PHE A 585 -21.73 -28.51 -1.83
CA PHE A 585 -22.66 -28.12 -2.88
C PHE A 585 -23.69 -29.22 -3.11
N ARG A 586 -24.89 -28.80 -3.50
CA ARG A 586 -25.96 -29.70 -3.92
C ARG A 586 -25.96 -29.75 -5.45
N PHE A 587 -25.89 -30.95 -6.00
CA PHE A 587 -25.92 -31.18 -7.44
C PHE A 587 -27.34 -31.62 -7.86
N GLY A 588 -27.85 -31.08 -8.96
CA GLY A 588 -29.07 -31.59 -9.60
C GLY A 588 -30.42 -31.20 -8.97
N GLN A 589 -30.54 -30.10 -8.23
CA GLN A 589 -31.86 -29.57 -7.87
C GLN A 589 -32.45 -28.77 -9.04
N VAL A 590 -32.75 -29.45 -10.14
CA VAL A 590 -33.88 -29.03 -10.98
C VAL A 590 -35.12 -29.49 -10.20
N GLU A 591 -36.10 -28.60 -10.02
CA GLU A 591 -37.36 -29.03 -9.40
C GLU A 591 -37.93 -30.18 -10.23
N ALA A 592 -38.27 -31.28 -9.57
CA ALA A 592 -38.66 -32.51 -10.26
C ALA A 592 -40.02 -32.38 -10.99
N ASP A 593 -40.82 -31.38 -10.59
CA ASP A 593 -42.17 -31.12 -11.08
C ASP A 593 -42.30 -29.68 -11.58
N ASP A 594 -43.11 -29.47 -12.62
CA ASP A 594 -43.42 -28.14 -13.15
C ASP A 594 -44.20 -27.30 -12.13
N GLN A 595 -43.67 -26.12 -11.75
CA GLN A 595 -44.32 -25.19 -10.82
C GLN A 595 -44.81 -23.92 -11.51
N VAL A 596 -46.02 -23.46 -11.16
CA VAL A 596 -46.55 -22.18 -11.65
C VAL A 596 -45.83 -21.03 -10.97
N GLY A 597 -45.22 -20.16 -11.77
CA GLY A 597 -44.51 -18.98 -11.26
C GLY A 597 -43.01 -19.20 -11.05
N VAL A 598 -42.47 -20.39 -11.33
CA VAL A 598 -41.02 -20.66 -11.30
C VAL A 598 -40.54 -20.93 -12.72
N VAL A 599 -39.45 -20.29 -13.14
CA VAL A 599 -38.81 -20.57 -14.43
C VAL A 599 -37.31 -20.77 -14.24
N THR A 600 -36.76 -21.76 -14.95
CA THR A 600 -35.31 -21.99 -14.94
C THR A 600 -34.66 -21.09 -16.01
N GLY A 601 -33.82 -20.17 -15.58
CA GLY A 601 -33.00 -19.31 -16.43
C GLY A 601 -31.55 -19.83 -16.50
N LEU A 602 -30.89 -19.53 -17.62
CA LEU A 602 -29.45 -19.73 -17.76
C LEU A 602 -28.74 -18.40 -17.53
N ALA A 603 -27.81 -18.38 -16.57
CA ALA A 603 -26.94 -17.24 -16.33
C ALA A 603 -25.50 -17.59 -16.74
N TRP A 604 -24.83 -16.65 -17.39
CA TRP A 604 -23.39 -16.75 -17.60
C TRP A 604 -22.67 -16.09 -16.44
N THR A 605 -21.86 -16.87 -15.74
CA THR A 605 -20.96 -16.39 -14.67
C THR A 605 -19.51 -16.59 -15.09
N GLU A 606 -18.58 -15.91 -14.41
CA GLU A 606 -17.14 -16.09 -14.65
C GLU A 606 -16.66 -17.53 -14.41
N VAL A 607 -17.42 -18.33 -13.65
CA VAL A 607 -17.12 -19.74 -13.34
C VAL A 607 -17.89 -20.73 -14.22
N GLY A 608 -18.63 -20.25 -15.22
CA GLY A 608 -19.38 -21.07 -16.17
C GLY A 608 -20.86 -20.67 -16.29
N GLY A 609 -21.60 -21.45 -17.07
CA GLY A 609 -23.06 -21.35 -17.11
C GLY A 609 -23.67 -21.90 -15.83
N GLU A 610 -24.61 -21.15 -15.24
CA GLU A 610 -25.38 -21.54 -14.07
C GLU A 610 -26.86 -21.59 -14.40
N LEU A 611 -27.58 -22.55 -13.80
CA LEU A 611 -29.03 -22.57 -13.78
C LEU A 611 -29.50 -21.73 -12.59
N LEU A 612 -30.30 -20.69 -12.86
CA LEU A 612 -30.95 -19.88 -11.84
C LEU A 612 -32.45 -20.15 -11.87
N THR A 613 -33.07 -20.22 -10.71
CA THR A 613 -34.53 -20.24 -10.59
C THR A 613 -35.02 -18.79 -10.44
N ILE A 614 -35.90 -18.36 -11.35
CA ILE A 614 -36.58 -17.07 -11.27
C ILE A 614 -37.99 -17.34 -10.79
N GLU A 615 -38.36 -16.73 -9.68
CA GLU A 615 -39.67 -16.93 -9.03
C GLU A 615 -40.51 -15.66 -9.15
N GLY A 616 -41.79 -15.86 -9.49
CA GLY A 616 -42.81 -14.82 -9.58
C GLY A 616 -44.06 -15.25 -8.83
N VAL A 617 -44.42 -14.47 -7.80
CA VAL A 617 -45.59 -14.76 -6.96
C VAL A 617 -46.67 -13.70 -7.21
N MET A 618 -47.88 -14.15 -7.49
CA MET A 618 -49.06 -13.28 -7.59
C MET A 618 -49.76 -13.22 -6.22
N MET A 619 -49.98 -12.01 -5.72
CA MET A 619 -50.74 -11.76 -4.48
C MET A 619 -51.85 -10.73 -4.74
N PRO A 620 -53.03 -10.84 -4.09
CA PRO A 620 -54.07 -9.82 -4.16
C PRO A 620 -53.55 -8.45 -3.70
N GLY A 621 -53.73 -7.40 -4.49
CA GLY A 621 -53.22 -6.07 -4.16
C GLY A 621 -53.49 -4.99 -5.21
N LYS A 622 -52.88 -3.81 -5.04
CA LYS A 622 -53.08 -2.61 -5.88
C LYS A 622 -52.27 -2.62 -7.20
N GLY A 623 -51.80 -3.77 -7.67
CA GLY A 623 -51.02 -3.88 -8.92
C GLY A 623 -49.57 -3.37 -8.87
N ARG A 624 -48.98 -3.27 -7.67
CA ARG A 624 -47.55 -2.94 -7.50
C ARG A 624 -46.68 -4.17 -7.76
N MET A 625 -45.56 -3.98 -8.45
CA MET A 625 -44.56 -5.01 -8.71
C MET A 625 -43.31 -4.72 -7.87
N THR A 626 -42.85 -5.70 -7.11
CA THR A 626 -41.64 -5.61 -6.28
C THR A 626 -40.62 -6.61 -6.80
N VAL A 627 -39.38 -6.16 -6.96
CA VAL A 627 -38.28 -6.96 -7.49
C VAL A 627 -37.22 -7.10 -6.39
N THR A 628 -36.80 -8.33 -6.12
CA THR A 628 -35.81 -8.68 -5.09
C THR A 628 -34.65 -9.48 -5.71
N GLY A 629 -33.53 -9.64 -4.99
CA GLY A 629 -32.37 -10.43 -5.47
C GLY A 629 -31.12 -9.65 -5.89
N ASN A 630 -30.90 -8.44 -5.36
CA ASN A 630 -29.72 -7.59 -5.63
C ASN A 630 -29.45 -7.36 -7.13
N LEU A 631 -30.53 -7.10 -7.88
CA LEU A 631 -30.48 -6.89 -9.32
C LEU A 631 -29.98 -5.47 -9.66
N ARG A 632 -29.07 -5.38 -10.64
CA ARG A 632 -28.61 -4.09 -11.21
C ARG A 632 -29.67 -3.45 -12.10
N ASP A 633 -29.48 -2.17 -12.43
CA ASP A 633 -30.52 -1.38 -13.10
C ASP A 633 -30.92 -1.92 -14.48
N VAL A 634 -29.96 -2.47 -15.24
CA VAL A 634 -30.23 -3.15 -16.53
C VAL A 634 -31.23 -4.32 -16.37
N MET A 635 -31.10 -5.09 -15.28
CA MET A 635 -32.02 -6.20 -15.00
C MET A 635 -33.41 -5.69 -14.57
N LYS A 636 -33.47 -4.62 -13.77
CA LYS A 636 -34.74 -3.99 -13.37
C LYS A 636 -35.49 -3.44 -14.59
N GLU A 637 -34.77 -2.84 -15.53
CA GLU A 637 -35.34 -2.35 -16.79
C GLU A 637 -35.90 -3.49 -17.63
N SER A 638 -35.15 -4.59 -17.78
CA SER A 638 -35.62 -5.79 -18.48
C SER A 638 -36.90 -6.37 -17.88
N ILE A 639 -37.04 -6.37 -16.55
CA ILE A 639 -38.26 -6.84 -15.86
C ILE A 639 -39.43 -5.90 -16.12
N SER A 640 -39.19 -4.59 -16.12
CA SER A 640 -40.21 -3.58 -16.44
C SER A 640 -40.71 -3.72 -17.89
N ALA A 641 -39.79 -3.97 -18.83
CA ALA A 641 -40.12 -4.21 -20.23
C ALA A 641 -40.95 -5.49 -20.40
N ALA A 642 -40.54 -6.60 -19.76
CA ALA A 642 -41.30 -7.85 -19.78
C ALA A 642 -42.72 -7.68 -19.20
N ALA A 643 -42.86 -6.97 -18.08
CA ALA A 643 -44.17 -6.68 -17.48
C ALA A 643 -45.05 -5.84 -18.41
N SER A 644 -44.47 -4.84 -19.07
CA SER A 644 -45.19 -3.97 -20.02
C SER A 644 -45.67 -4.76 -21.24
N TYR A 645 -44.82 -5.65 -21.76
CA TYR A 645 -45.17 -6.54 -22.86
C TYR A 645 -46.29 -7.52 -22.50
N VAL A 646 -46.22 -8.17 -21.34
CA VAL A 646 -47.30 -9.07 -20.87
C VAL A 646 -48.62 -8.31 -20.72
N ARG A 647 -48.60 -7.11 -20.13
CA ARG A 647 -49.79 -6.25 -20.02
C ARG A 647 -50.39 -5.89 -21.38
N SER A 648 -49.55 -5.62 -22.39
CA SER A 648 -50.02 -5.28 -23.75
C SER A 648 -50.70 -6.43 -24.50
N ARG A 649 -50.46 -7.68 -24.10
CA ARG A 649 -51.05 -8.89 -24.71
C ARG A 649 -52.21 -9.49 -23.90
N ALA A 650 -52.40 -9.02 -22.67
CA ALA A 650 -53.45 -9.47 -21.75
C ALA A 650 -54.66 -8.54 -21.72
N LEU A 651 -54.51 -7.30 -22.22
CA LEU A 651 -55.59 -6.41 -22.64
C LEU A 651 -56.02 -6.79 -24.06
#